data_AF-A0A7X7NNC2-F1
#
_entry.id   AF-A0A7X7NNC2-F1
#
_cell.length_a   1.000
_cell.length_b   1.000
_cell.length_c   1.000
_cell.angle_alpha   90.00
_cell.angle_beta   90.00
_cell.angle_gamma   90.00
#
_symmetry.space_group_name_H-M   'P 1'
#
loop_
_entity.id
_entity.type
_entity.pdbx_description
1 polymer ?
#
loop_
_entity_poly.entity_id
_entity_poly.type
_entity_poly.pdbx_seq_one_letter_code
_entity_poly.pdbx_strand_id
1 'polypeptide(L)'
;MTSTDATAAPASGPARGWYLCPTGRHRRRDKFTAGSSSCAPCAFEDARTQVRGVLAGLLPQHPDVVEAVVGATATSGDKTRVLLAWLSADADPLGRGDPHTPAVAQVLLRALQDAGIPVVLPRCVACGQHRRHLTKITSVGRVCMTCSQKQSAEPCSRCRRTAVVSTREDDGRPVCQRCRTNDPLTWRACGVCGRAARPVSVADGVVLGDCCYVPLAQRCTVCGVAKAVRRQSGRRSVCRRCRSVPVVDCASCGLDAPAGPAAHETATTSGPDTAVSQDVAAGVLCARCRGGGVSACQGCGTATVARAADGTPRCPDCYRRPEGICGRCGRTRAIARLATGGDPDLCAACWRGPVTECASCGRQRPCRGQRTGVMLCEGCRVGNPLPCSRCGRTRRVSAHWPDGPVCPTCYRYARVLHGPCPRCSKTTRLLRHTRGAPACAACLGVSEPGICGNCAQVEDNLPMRGRCTRCAVAVHLRQLLGPAGTDPAPEETPALTAWSATAREALRVVLAEAPSQSGVLDLLTRAASPARALLERLVSGRVECSHEALDALEQTGSLRWLRHLLVAAGILPDRDPVLAATITWAQDFLQYLPDPVGAQLLRCYLRWRLLPGLRARAETAPVPPTTGYALRARLKHVTAFLDFLAARGRSLEACTQEDLEAWAVEHPWTLGSLPSFWSWSARRGDMPGLCWPRRPPEEGTAVIPGPDQRWALARMLLHGEGVSAADRVAGCLVLIYGQRLARCVQLRVDDVLLGGGESKAAVRIRLGPTPIEVPEPLAGHLRDLLAEHRGPTTAALTSNWLFPSPSAAGRPRAAQALSKRLARLGLTPASHRAAALLDLAAQMPPAVLADVLGISIATAEHWAHLAGRDRACYLSLS
;
A
#
# COMPACT_ATOMS: atom_id res chain seq x y z
N MET A 1 15.97 -8.39 75.75
CA MET A 1 15.83 -9.83 76.05
C MET A 1 14.72 -9.89 77.09
N THR A 2 13.50 -10.33 76.85
CA THR A 2 13.02 -11.50 76.11
C THR A 2 11.54 -11.34 75.72
N SER A 3 11.17 -11.90 74.56
CA SER A 3 9.91 -12.58 74.24
C SER A 3 8.56 -11.93 74.55
N THR A 4 7.87 -11.51 73.48
CA THR A 4 6.41 -11.61 73.38
C THR A 4 6.02 -12.21 72.03
N ASP A 5 5.34 -13.34 72.11
CA ASP A 5 4.69 -14.07 71.02
C ASP A 5 3.59 -13.24 70.34
N ALA A 6 3.57 -13.29 69.00
CA ALA A 6 2.41 -12.93 68.19
C ALA A 6 2.04 -14.10 67.27
N THR A 7 1.00 -14.81 67.71
CA THR A 7 0.05 -15.65 66.97
C THR A 7 0.13 -15.60 65.44
N ALA A 8 0.57 -16.73 64.85
CA ALA A 8 0.41 -17.04 63.44
C ALA A 8 -1.00 -17.62 63.16
N ALA A 9 -1.76 -16.96 62.28
CA ALA A 9 -2.91 -17.55 61.60
C ALA A 9 -2.49 -18.05 60.20
N PRO A 10 -3.05 -19.16 59.69
CA PRO A 10 -2.56 -19.82 58.48
C PRO A 10 -3.03 -19.10 57.21
N ALA A 11 -2.08 -18.66 56.39
CA ALA A 11 -2.34 -18.19 55.02
C ALA A 11 -2.49 -19.39 54.06
N SER A 12 -3.64 -20.06 54.07
CA SER A 12 -4.02 -21.00 53.01
C SER A 12 -4.68 -20.25 51.84
N GLY A 13 -3.85 -19.64 50.98
CA GLY A 13 -4.29 -19.19 49.65
C GLY A 13 -4.47 -20.39 48.71
N PRO A 14 -5.51 -20.44 47.85
CA PRO A 14 -5.73 -21.60 47.00
C PRO A 14 -4.61 -21.76 45.98
N ALA A 15 -4.00 -22.95 45.94
CA ALA A 15 -3.01 -23.36 44.96
C ALA A 15 -3.52 -23.07 43.53
N ARG A 16 -2.70 -22.37 42.73
CA ARG A 16 -2.93 -22.15 41.29
C ARG A 16 -2.68 -23.45 40.51
N GLY A 17 -3.51 -24.46 40.74
CA GLY A 17 -3.48 -25.74 40.05
C GLY A 17 -4.09 -25.66 38.65
N TRP A 18 -3.53 -26.41 37.70
CA TRP A 18 -4.14 -26.63 36.40
C TRP A 18 -5.21 -27.70 36.55
N TYR A 19 -6.42 -27.45 36.06
CA TYR A 19 -7.50 -28.42 36.05
C TYR A 19 -7.52 -29.14 34.70
N LEU A 20 -7.54 -30.48 34.74
CA LEU A 20 -7.85 -31.31 33.58
C LEU A 20 -9.35 -31.20 33.29
N CYS A 21 -9.72 -31.17 32.01
CA CYS A 21 -11.12 -31.31 31.64
C CYS A 21 -11.68 -32.68 32.08
N PRO A 22 -13.02 -32.82 32.16
CA PRO A 22 -13.66 -34.09 32.53
C PRO A 22 -13.25 -35.29 31.68
N THR A 23 -12.79 -35.07 30.44
CA THR A 23 -12.31 -36.10 29.51
C THR A 23 -10.79 -36.29 29.53
N GLY A 24 -10.05 -35.52 30.35
CA GLY A 24 -8.60 -35.62 30.52
C GLY A 24 -7.72 -35.05 29.39
N ARG A 25 -8.31 -34.59 28.27
CA ARG A 25 -7.56 -34.20 27.05
C ARG A 25 -6.97 -32.79 27.05
N HIS A 26 -7.51 -31.86 27.84
CA HIS A 26 -7.08 -30.46 27.85
C HIS A 26 -6.90 -29.91 29.26
N ARG A 27 -5.83 -29.14 29.49
CA ARG A 27 -5.55 -28.45 30.78
C ARG A 27 -5.89 -26.96 30.70
N ARG A 28 -6.68 -26.45 31.64
CA ARG A 28 -6.98 -25.01 31.80
C ARG A 28 -6.61 -24.48 33.19
N ARG A 29 -6.37 -23.17 33.29
CA ARG A 29 -5.95 -22.48 34.53
C ARG A 29 -7.12 -22.12 35.47
N ASP A 30 -8.35 -22.12 34.98
CA ASP A 30 -9.54 -21.76 35.75
C ASP A 30 -10.28 -23.04 36.19
N LYS A 31 -10.87 -23.03 37.39
CA LYS A 31 -11.76 -24.12 37.84
C LYS A 31 -12.94 -24.25 36.88
N PHE A 32 -13.29 -25.47 36.49
CA PHE A 32 -14.62 -25.77 35.97
C PHE A 32 -15.64 -25.23 36.99
N THR A 33 -16.61 -24.44 36.56
CA THR A 33 -17.83 -24.27 37.35
C THR A 33 -18.40 -25.66 37.57
N ALA A 34 -18.54 -26.06 38.83
CA ALA A 34 -19.16 -27.34 39.19
C ALA A 34 -20.53 -27.39 38.50
N GLY A 35 -20.67 -28.26 37.49
CA GLY A 35 -21.87 -28.39 36.66
C GLY A 35 -21.68 -28.19 35.15
N SER A 36 -20.54 -27.69 34.64
CA SER A 36 -20.30 -27.65 33.18
C SER A 36 -19.75 -28.99 32.67
N SER A 37 -20.61 -29.77 32.01
CA SER A 37 -20.31 -31.13 31.52
C SER A 37 -19.42 -31.19 30.27
N SER A 38 -19.00 -30.05 29.69
CA SER A 38 -18.27 -30.06 28.43
C SER A 38 -17.10 -29.06 28.39
N CYS A 39 -15.96 -29.55 27.91
CA CYS A 39 -14.79 -28.75 27.59
C CYS A 39 -14.87 -28.29 26.14
N ALA A 40 -14.88 -26.99 25.87
CA ALA A 40 -15.05 -26.46 24.51
C ALA A 40 -14.01 -26.94 23.48
N PRO A 41 -12.71 -27.06 23.82
CA PRO A 41 -11.73 -27.73 22.95
C PRO A 41 -12.05 -29.20 22.67
N CYS A 42 -12.48 -29.98 23.66
CA CYS A 42 -12.96 -31.36 23.44
C CYS A 42 -14.17 -31.37 22.52
N ALA A 43 -15.17 -30.53 22.79
CA ALA A 43 -16.37 -30.42 21.99
C ALA A 43 -16.06 -30.03 20.53
N PHE A 44 -15.05 -29.19 20.31
CA PHE A 44 -14.57 -28.86 18.96
C PHE A 44 -13.85 -30.03 18.28
N GLU A 45 -12.96 -30.72 18.97
CA GLU A 45 -12.26 -31.90 18.44
C GLU A 45 -13.22 -33.06 18.15
N ASP A 46 -14.17 -33.31 19.05
CA ASP A 46 -15.21 -34.32 18.90
C ASP A 46 -16.14 -33.96 17.74
N ALA A 47 -16.62 -32.72 17.66
CA ALA A 47 -17.45 -32.26 16.54
C ALA A 47 -16.69 -32.32 15.21
N ARG A 48 -15.40 -31.98 15.19
CA ARG A 48 -14.56 -32.05 13.98
C ARG A 48 -14.32 -33.50 13.55
N THR A 49 -14.15 -34.40 14.52
CA THR A 49 -14.06 -35.85 14.29
C THR A 49 -15.37 -36.40 13.73
N GLN A 50 -16.51 -35.94 14.25
CA GLN A 50 -17.82 -36.30 13.72
C GLN A 50 -18.05 -35.78 12.30
N VAL A 51 -17.71 -34.51 12.00
CA VAL A 51 -17.77 -33.96 10.63
C VAL A 51 -16.92 -34.77 9.68
N ARG A 52 -15.70 -35.15 10.09
CA ARG A 52 -14.82 -36.02 9.31
C ARG A 52 -15.45 -37.38 9.08
N GLY A 53 -15.99 -38.02 10.12
CA GLY A 53 -16.63 -39.33 10.01
C GLY A 53 -17.81 -39.32 9.04
N VAL A 54 -18.68 -38.32 9.12
CA VAL A 54 -19.82 -38.15 8.22
C VAL A 54 -19.34 -37.92 6.77
N LEU A 55 -18.35 -37.04 6.56
CA LEU A 55 -17.80 -36.80 5.21
C LEU A 55 -17.06 -38.00 4.64
N ALA A 56 -16.34 -38.76 5.47
CA ALA A 56 -15.69 -40.01 5.05
C ALA A 56 -16.71 -41.07 4.64
N GLY A 57 -17.87 -41.13 5.32
CA GLY A 57 -18.99 -41.99 4.92
C GLY A 57 -19.63 -41.56 3.59
N LEU A 58 -19.73 -40.26 3.33
CA LEU A 58 -20.25 -39.71 2.07
C LEU A 58 -19.27 -39.81 0.90
N LEU A 59 -17.96 -39.82 1.19
CA LEU A 59 -16.88 -39.85 0.19
C LEU A 59 -15.84 -40.95 0.50
N PRO A 60 -16.25 -42.23 0.52
CA PRO A 60 -15.38 -43.33 0.96
C PRO A 60 -14.16 -43.54 0.06
N GLN A 61 -14.22 -43.10 -1.20
CA GLN A 61 -13.14 -43.24 -2.18
C GLN A 61 -12.08 -42.12 -2.10
N HIS A 62 -12.28 -41.09 -1.25
CA HIS A 62 -11.42 -39.89 -1.22
C HIS A 62 -11.01 -39.44 0.20
N PRO A 63 -10.38 -40.31 1.01
CA PRO A 63 -10.01 -39.99 2.40
C PRO A 63 -9.05 -38.79 2.52
N ASP A 64 -8.08 -38.66 1.59
CA ASP A 64 -7.11 -37.57 1.60
C ASP A 64 -7.77 -36.20 1.34
N VAL A 65 -8.79 -36.17 0.49
CA VAL A 65 -9.57 -34.97 0.18
C VAL A 65 -10.42 -34.58 1.39
N VAL A 66 -11.01 -35.55 2.08
CA VAL A 66 -11.80 -35.32 3.30
C VAL A 66 -10.95 -34.64 4.38
N GLU A 67 -9.74 -35.12 4.64
CA GLU A 67 -8.84 -34.51 5.62
C GLU A 67 -8.44 -33.07 5.25
N ALA A 68 -8.03 -32.85 4.00
CA ALA A 68 -7.65 -31.52 3.52
C ALA A 68 -8.81 -30.51 3.60
N VAL A 69 -10.01 -30.94 3.21
CA VAL A 69 -11.21 -30.08 3.15
C VAL A 69 -11.78 -29.79 4.54
N VAL A 70 -11.80 -30.78 5.45
CA VAL A 70 -12.21 -30.56 6.85
C VAL A 70 -11.23 -29.59 7.53
N GLY A 71 -9.93 -29.72 7.27
CA GLY A 71 -8.92 -28.78 7.77
C GLY A 71 -9.11 -27.33 7.30
N ALA A 72 -9.55 -27.13 6.06
CA ALA A 72 -9.79 -25.81 5.49
C ALA A 72 -11.11 -25.17 5.93
N THR A 73 -12.11 -25.96 6.34
CA THR A 73 -13.49 -25.47 6.56
C THR A 73 -13.93 -25.51 8.03
N ALA A 74 -13.55 -26.53 8.81
CA ALA A 74 -13.84 -26.68 10.23
C ALA A 74 -12.84 -25.90 11.11
N THR A 75 -12.70 -24.59 10.86
CA THR A 75 -11.65 -23.75 11.47
C THR A 75 -11.99 -23.24 12.88
N SER A 76 -13.23 -23.41 13.36
CA SER A 76 -13.68 -22.97 14.69
C SER A 76 -14.84 -23.81 15.21
N GLY A 77 -15.07 -23.80 16.54
CA GLY A 77 -16.16 -24.52 17.21
C GLY A 77 -17.53 -24.28 16.59
N ASP A 78 -17.94 -23.02 16.46
CA ASP A 78 -19.25 -22.66 15.92
C ASP A 78 -19.43 -23.07 14.45
N LYS A 79 -18.39 -22.87 13.63
CA LYS A 79 -18.43 -23.30 12.22
C LYS A 79 -18.57 -24.80 12.08
N THR A 80 -17.87 -25.55 12.93
CA THR A 80 -17.87 -27.02 12.92
C THR A 80 -19.21 -27.56 13.38
N ARG A 81 -19.83 -26.95 14.40
CA ARG A 81 -21.17 -27.31 14.87
C ARG A 81 -22.24 -27.04 13.82
N VAL A 82 -22.19 -25.88 13.16
CA VAL A 82 -23.11 -25.54 12.06
C VAL A 82 -22.92 -26.47 10.86
N LEU A 83 -21.67 -26.82 10.54
CA LEU A 83 -21.35 -27.73 9.45
C LEU A 83 -21.82 -29.15 9.75
N LEU A 84 -21.60 -29.63 10.97
CA LEU A 84 -22.07 -30.93 11.44
C LEU A 84 -23.59 -31.01 11.40
N ALA A 85 -24.29 -30.03 11.98
CA ALA A 85 -25.74 -29.99 11.98
C ALA A 85 -26.31 -30.00 10.55
N TRP A 86 -25.67 -29.30 9.60
CA TRP A 86 -26.08 -29.32 8.20
C TRP A 86 -25.81 -30.68 7.53
N LEU A 87 -24.63 -31.26 7.73
CA LEU A 87 -24.29 -32.59 7.19
C LEU A 87 -25.18 -33.71 7.75
N SER A 88 -25.61 -33.59 9.00
CA SER A 88 -26.47 -34.56 9.68
C SER A 88 -27.96 -34.37 9.41
N ALA A 89 -28.39 -33.21 8.90
CA ALA A 89 -29.81 -32.90 8.71
C ALA A 89 -30.38 -33.37 7.37
N ASP A 90 -29.54 -33.67 6.37
CA ASP A 90 -29.97 -34.13 5.04
C ASP A 90 -29.23 -35.44 4.68
N ALA A 91 -29.91 -36.35 3.97
CA ALA A 91 -29.35 -37.62 3.54
C ALA A 91 -28.43 -37.48 2.32
N ASP A 92 -28.62 -36.43 1.50
CA ASP A 92 -27.71 -36.07 0.40
C ASP A 92 -27.37 -34.56 0.40
N PRO A 93 -26.54 -34.11 1.37
CA PRO A 93 -26.20 -32.70 1.50
C PRO A 93 -25.27 -32.21 0.38
N LEU A 94 -24.60 -33.11 -0.34
CA LEU A 94 -23.62 -32.76 -1.39
C LEU A 94 -24.24 -32.65 -2.79
N GLY A 95 -25.29 -33.42 -3.08
CA GLY A 95 -25.94 -33.48 -4.40
C GLY A 95 -27.18 -32.59 -4.57
N ARG A 96 -27.86 -32.19 -3.48
CA ARG A 96 -29.15 -31.50 -3.57
C ARG A 96 -29.08 -30.00 -3.92
N GLY A 97 -27.98 -29.33 -3.56
CA GLY A 97 -27.81 -27.89 -3.80
C GLY A 97 -28.79 -26.99 -3.03
N ASP A 98 -29.10 -27.36 -1.78
CA ASP A 98 -30.09 -26.68 -0.92
C ASP A 98 -29.90 -25.14 -0.89
N PRO A 99 -30.93 -24.35 -1.25
CA PRO A 99 -30.89 -22.89 -1.14
C PRO A 99 -30.57 -22.32 0.26
N HIS A 100 -30.79 -23.08 1.33
CA HIS A 100 -30.51 -22.69 2.71
C HIS A 100 -29.10 -23.04 3.19
N THR A 101 -28.30 -23.71 2.36
CA THR A 101 -26.93 -24.15 2.65
C THR A 101 -26.12 -23.06 3.39
N PRO A 102 -25.67 -23.31 4.64
CA PRO A 102 -24.91 -22.35 5.44
C PRO A 102 -23.65 -21.83 4.73
N ALA A 103 -23.18 -20.64 5.11
CA ALA A 103 -21.99 -20.05 4.49
C ALA A 103 -20.74 -20.94 4.63
N VAL A 104 -20.59 -21.65 5.76
CA VAL A 104 -19.50 -22.61 5.98
C VAL A 104 -19.62 -23.85 5.05
N ALA A 105 -20.84 -24.36 4.84
CA ALA A 105 -21.10 -25.48 3.93
C ALA A 105 -20.90 -25.10 2.45
N GLN A 106 -21.18 -23.84 2.07
CA GLN A 106 -20.83 -23.34 0.72
C GLN A 106 -19.32 -23.37 0.46
N VAL A 107 -18.50 -23.07 1.47
CA VAL A 107 -17.04 -23.16 1.37
C VAL A 107 -16.60 -24.62 1.25
N LEU A 108 -17.23 -25.53 2.01
CA LEU A 108 -17.01 -26.97 1.91
C LEU A 108 -17.29 -27.50 0.50
N LEU A 109 -18.49 -27.25 -0.03
CA LEU A 109 -18.88 -27.68 -1.37
C LEU A 109 -17.95 -27.10 -2.45
N ARG A 110 -17.47 -25.87 -2.28
CA ARG A 110 -16.49 -25.30 -3.21
C ARG A 110 -15.15 -26.02 -3.13
N ALA A 111 -14.66 -26.30 -1.93
CA ALA A 111 -13.40 -27.00 -1.72
C ALA A 111 -13.46 -28.43 -2.29
N LEU A 112 -14.59 -29.12 -2.13
CA LEU A 112 -14.84 -30.42 -2.73
C LEU A 112 -14.87 -30.34 -4.27
N GLN A 113 -15.56 -29.35 -4.83
CA GLN A 113 -15.59 -29.14 -6.28
C GLN A 113 -14.20 -28.80 -6.85
N ASP A 114 -13.41 -27.99 -6.15
CA ASP A 114 -12.05 -27.63 -6.55
C ASP A 114 -11.08 -28.83 -6.45
N ALA A 115 -11.37 -29.79 -5.56
CA ALA A 115 -10.68 -31.07 -5.47
C ALA A 115 -11.18 -32.13 -6.49
N GLY A 116 -12.10 -31.74 -7.39
CA GLY A 116 -12.62 -32.62 -8.44
C GLY A 116 -13.76 -33.54 -8.01
N ILE A 117 -14.29 -33.38 -6.78
CA ILE A 117 -15.43 -34.17 -6.29
C ILE A 117 -16.73 -33.61 -6.90
N PRO A 118 -17.59 -34.46 -7.50
CA PRO A 118 -18.85 -34.01 -8.07
C PRO A 118 -19.81 -33.60 -6.95
N VAL A 119 -20.07 -32.29 -6.84
CA VAL A 119 -21.01 -31.71 -5.88
C VAL A 119 -21.85 -30.61 -6.52
N VAL A 120 -23.06 -30.40 -6.01
CA VAL A 120 -23.98 -29.36 -6.50
C VAL A 120 -23.91 -28.14 -5.59
N LEU A 121 -23.40 -27.03 -6.13
CA LEU A 121 -23.38 -25.76 -5.41
C LEU A 121 -24.79 -25.18 -5.28
N PRO A 122 -25.14 -24.49 -4.18
CA PRO A 122 -26.42 -23.81 -4.08
C PRO A 122 -26.54 -22.70 -5.14
N ARG A 123 -27.76 -22.51 -5.65
CA ARG A 123 -28.10 -21.47 -6.64
C ARG A 123 -28.74 -20.29 -5.93
N CYS A 124 -28.54 -19.09 -6.47
CA CYS A 124 -29.24 -17.91 -5.96
C CYS A 124 -30.75 -18.04 -6.22
N VAL A 125 -31.57 -18.03 -5.16
CA VAL A 125 -33.04 -18.17 -5.28
C VAL A 125 -33.71 -17.10 -6.15
N ALA A 126 -33.06 -15.94 -6.29
CA ALA A 126 -33.58 -14.84 -7.11
C ALA A 126 -33.17 -14.89 -8.59
N CYS A 127 -32.10 -15.59 -8.97
CA CYS A 127 -31.65 -15.61 -10.39
C CYS A 127 -31.29 -16.98 -10.95
N GLY A 128 -31.39 -18.05 -10.14
CA GLY A 128 -31.11 -19.43 -10.56
C GLY A 128 -29.65 -19.72 -10.90
N GLN A 129 -28.76 -18.73 -10.84
CA GLN A 129 -27.35 -18.87 -11.20
C GLN A 129 -26.51 -19.27 -9.98
N HIS A 130 -25.53 -20.14 -10.19
CA HIS A 130 -24.46 -20.36 -9.22
C HIS A 130 -23.58 -19.11 -9.15
N ARG A 131 -23.32 -18.63 -7.94
CA ARG A 131 -22.49 -17.45 -7.70
C ARG A 131 -21.51 -17.78 -6.57
N ARG A 132 -20.30 -17.21 -6.63
CA ARG A 132 -19.24 -17.47 -5.65
C ARG A 132 -19.61 -17.09 -4.21
N HIS A 133 -20.57 -16.18 -4.02
CA HIS A 133 -20.98 -15.69 -2.70
C HIS A 133 -22.50 -15.50 -2.60
N LEU A 134 -23.19 -16.41 -1.90
CA LEU A 134 -24.60 -16.28 -1.50
C LEU A 134 -24.67 -15.86 -0.02
N THR A 135 -24.47 -14.57 0.22
CA THR A 135 -24.26 -14.01 1.57
C THR A 135 -25.56 -13.60 2.25
N LYS A 136 -26.57 -13.16 1.51
CA LYS A 136 -27.82 -12.67 2.10
C LYS A 136 -28.81 -13.82 2.32
N ILE A 137 -29.32 -13.94 3.54
CA ILE A 137 -30.34 -14.92 3.93
C ILE A 137 -31.73 -14.27 3.78
N THR A 138 -32.66 -14.95 3.12
CA THR A 138 -34.08 -14.62 3.11
C THR A 138 -34.90 -15.83 3.58
N SER A 139 -36.21 -15.65 3.77
CA SER A 139 -37.13 -16.73 4.18
C SER A 139 -37.19 -17.89 3.18
N VAL A 140 -36.92 -17.63 1.91
CA VAL A 140 -36.97 -18.62 0.80
C VAL A 140 -35.60 -19.17 0.40
N GLY A 141 -34.51 -18.74 1.07
CA GLY A 141 -33.16 -19.22 0.82
C GLY A 141 -32.13 -18.10 0.65
N ARG A 142 -30.94 -18.43 0.13
CA ARG A 142 -29.85 -17.46 -0.01
C ARG A 142 -29.83 -16.76 -1.36
N VAL A 143 -29.56 -15.45 -1.31
CA VAL A 143 -29.53 -14.56 -2.48
C VAL A 143 -28.10 -14.07 -2.73
N CYS A 144 -27.70 -14.01 -4.00
CA CYS A 144 -26.40 -13.44 -4.37
C CYS A 144 -26.35 -11.93 -4.13
N MET A 145 -25.14 -11.40 -3.89
CA MET A 145 -24.93 -9.96 -3.66
C MET A 145 -25.62 -9.06 -4.69
N THR A 146 -25.55 -9.42 -5.97
CA THR A 146 -26.16 -8.63 -7.06
C THR A 146 -27.69 -8.60 -6.97
N CYS A 147 -28.33 -9.74 -6.70
CA CYS A 147 -29.78 -9.81 -6.56
C CYS A 147 -30.25 -9.15 -5.27
N SER A 148 -29.52 -9.31 -4.16
CA SER A 148 -29.81 -8.61 -2.91
C SER A 148 -29.75 -7.09 -3.10
N GLN A 149 -28.74 -6.59 -3.81
CA GLN A 149 -28.64 -5.16 -4.13
C GLN A 149 -29.79 -4.66 -5.00
N LYS A 150 -30.22 -5.45 -6.00
CA LYS A 150 -31.39 -5.13 -6.83
C LYS A 150 -32.69 -5.10 -6.03
N GLN A 151 -32.88 -6.03 -5.09
CA GLN A 151 -34.05 -6.09 -4.22
C GLN A 151 -34.10 -4.92 -3.22
N SER A 152 -32.94 -4.42 -2.79
CA SER A 152 -32.82 -3.22 -1.94
C SER A 152 -32.69 -1.91 -2.74
N ALA A 153 -33.11 -1.89 -4.00
CA ALA A 153 -33.11 -0.69 -4.80
C ALA A 153 -34.27 0.22 -4.39
N GLU A 154 -33.96 1.47 -4.02
CA GLU A 154 -34.93 2.47 -3.60
C GLU A 154 -35.01 3.58 -4.67
N PRO A 155 -36.12 4.32 -4.77
CA PRO A 155 -36.22 5.50 -5.61
C PRO A 155 -35.26 6.59 -5.11
N CYS A 156 -34.32 7.00 -5.95
CA CYS A 156 -33.34 8.03 -5.58
C CYS A 156 -34.02 9.38 -5.32
N SER A 157 -33.70 10.06 -4.21
CA SER A 157 -34.24 11.37 -3.84
C SER A 157 -34.02 12.45 -4.92
N ARG A 158 -32.92 12.36 -5.67
CA ARG A 158 -32.52 13.36 -6.68
C ARG A 158 -33.06 13.10 -8.08
N CYS A 159 -32.92 11.87 -8.60
CA CYS A 159 -33.33 11.55 -9.99
C CYS A 159 -34.60 10.70 -10.09
N ARG A 160 -35.18 10.31 -8.95
CA ARG A 160 -36.38 9.45 -8.82
C ARG A 160 -36.31 8.07 -9.48
N ARG A 161 -35.19 7.70 -10.11
CA ARG A 161 -34.99 6.36 -10.67
C ARG A 161 -34.71 5.37 -9.54
N THR A 162 -35.40 4.24 -9.58
CA THR A 162 -35.13 3.10 -8.70
C THR A 162 -33.75 2.55 -8.98
N ALA A 163 -32.86 2.66 -8.00
CA ALA A 163 -31.47 2.25 -8.12
C ALA A 163 -30.91 1.85 -6.75
N VAL A 164 -29.84 1.06 -6.76
CA VAL A 164 -29.14 0.68 -5.52
C VAL A 164 -28.64 1.94 -4.81
N VAL A 165 -28.96 2.07 -3.52
CA VAL A 165 -28.57 3.20 -2.68
C VAL A 165 -27.05 3.19 -2.49
N SER A 166 -26.38 4.27 -2.89
CA SER A 166 -24.94 4.43 -2.73
C SER A 166 -24.58 5.15 -1.43
N THR A 167 -25.39 6.13 -1.07
CA THR A 167 -25.27 6.89 0.17
C THR A 167 -26.65 7.35 0.58
N ARG A 168 -26.79 7.70 1.86
CA ARG A 168 -27.92 8.49 2.34
C ARG A 168 -27.45 9.92 2.60
N GLU A 169 -28.34 10.88 2.38
CA GLU A 169 -28.15 12.28 2.78
C GLU A 169 -28.29 12.40 4.31
N ASP A 170 -27.91 13.54 4.89
CA ASP A 170 -27.92 13.75 6.35
C ASP A 170 -29.34 13.63 6.96
N ASP A 171 -30.38 13.80 6.13
CA ASP A 171 -31.80 13.60 6.45
C ASP A 171 -32.29 12.16 6.22
N GLY A 172 -31.39 11.22 5.88
CA GLY A 172 -31.69 9.80 5.68
C GLY A 172 -32.17 9.41 4.27
N ARG A 173 -32.34 10.37 3.35
CA ARG A 173 -32.88 10.12 2.01
C ARG A 173 -31.90 9.36 1.10
N PRO A 174 -32.36 8.39 0.28
CA PRO A 174 -31.47 7.54 -0.53
C PRO A 174 -30.97 8.21 -1.82
N VAL A 175 -29.65 8.21 -2.04
CA VAL A 175 -29.02 8.75 -3.26
C VAL A 175 -28.32 7.64 -4.06
N CYS A 176 -28.66 7.53 -5.35
CA CYS A 176 -28.05 6.54 -6.24
C CYS A 176 -26.62 6.92 -6.63
N GLN A 177 -25.82 5.93 -7.04
CA GLN A 177 -24.42 6.12 -7.44
C GLN A 177 -24.25 7.20 -8.53
N ARG A 178 -25.17 7.27 -9.51
CA ARG A 178 -25.08 8.25 -10.61
C ARG A 178 -25.26 9.68 -10.11
N CYS A 179 -26.27 9.92 -9.27
CA CYS A 179 -26.52 11.22 -8.66
C CYS A 179 -25.39 11.60 -7.70
N ARG A 180 -24.90 10.66 -6.90
CA ARG A 180 -23.73 10.87 -6.04
C ARG A 180 -22.50 11.26 -6.84
N THR A 181 -22.20 10.56 -7.93
CA THR A 181 -20.99 10.85 -8.75
C THR A 181 -21.11 12.17 -9.53
N ASN A 182 -22.34 12.61 -9.82
CA ASN A 182 -22.60 13.88 -10.49
C ASN A 182 -22.79 15.05 -9.51
N ASP A 183 -22.72 14.82 -8.20
CA ASP A 183 -22.81 15.87 -7.19
C ASP A 183 -21.55 16.74 -7.23
N PRO A 184 -21.65 18.06 -7.46
CA PRO A 184 -20.53 18.97 -7.42
C PRO A 184 -19.71 18.91 -6.11
N LEU A 185 -20.34 18.57 -4.98
CA LEU A 185 -19.66 18.39 -3.69
C LEU A 185 -18.72 17.18 -3.66
N THR A 186 -18.89 16.23 -4.57
CA THR A 186 -18.01 15.06 -4.73
C THR A 186 -16.95 15.24 -5.81
N TRP A 187 -16.99 16.36 -6.55
CA TRP A 187 -16.00 16.65 -7.57
C TRP A 187 -14.65 16.94 -6.92
N ARG A 188 -13.59 16.57 -7.62
CA ARG A 188 -12.22 16.82 -7.17
C ARG A 188 -11.51 17.66 -8.22
N ALA A 189 -10.49 18.40 -7.79
CA ALA A 189 -9.65 19.12 -8.72
C ALA A 189 -9.00 18.13 -9.70
N CYS A 190 -9.26 18.32 -10.99
CA CYS A 190 -8.60 17.55 -12.04
C CYS A 190 -7.11 17.87 -12.02
N GLY A 191 -6.24 16.87 -11.90
CA GLY A 191 -4.80 17.09 -11.79
C GLY A 191 -4.10 17.45 -13.10
N VAL A 192 -4.85 17.72 -14.18
CA VAL A 192 -4.33 18.31 -15.42
C VAL A 192 -4.69 19.79 -15.53
N CYS A 193 -5.97 20.16 -15.38
CA CYS A 193 -6.43 21.55 -15.55
C CYS A 193 -6.81 22.27 -14.24
N GLY A 194 -6.77 21.59 -13.10
CA GLY A 194 -7.12 22.13 -11.78
C GLY A 194 -8.62 22.33 -11.53
N ARG A 195 -9.47 22.34 -12.57
CA ARG A 195 -10.92 22.59 -12.42
C ARG A 195 -11.58 21.48 -11.60
N ALA A 196 -12.52 21.86 -10.74
CA ALA A 196 -13.42 20.93 -10.06
C ALA A 196 -14.23 20.18 -11.12
N ALA A 197 -13.98 18.88 -11.24
CA ALA A 197 -14.56 18.04 -12.27
C ALA A 197 -14.85 16.66 -11.71
N ARG A 198 -15.77 15.94 -12.36
CA ARG A 198 -16.12 14.60 -11.94
C ARG A 198 -14.91 13.68 -12.14
N PRO A 199 -14.42 12.96 -11.12
CA PRO A 199 -13.31 12.03 -11.26
C PRO A 199 -13.63 10.89 -12.24
N VAL A 200 -12.87 10.77 -13.33
CA VAL A 200 -13.04 9.69 -14.34
C VAL A 200 -11.96 8.63 -14.23
N SER A 201 -10.72 9.01 -13.91
CA SER A 201 -9.64 8.04 -13.67
C SER A 201 -8.62 8.59 -12.68
N VAL A 202 -7.86 7.70 -12.04
CA VAL A 202 -6.73 8.07 -11.18
C VAL A 202 -5.49 7.40 -11.72
N ALA A 203 -4.54 8.20 -12.20
CA ALA A 203 -3.26 7.73 -12.72
C ALA A 203 -2.15 8.27 -11.83
N ASP A 204 -1.34 7.39 -11.25
CA ASP A 204 -0.20 7.76 -10.39
C ASP A 204 -0.57 8.72 -9.23
N GLY A 205 -1.78 8.56 -8.67
CA GLY A 205 -2.29 9.39 -7.58
C GLY A 205 -2.90 10.72 -8.00
N VAL A 206 -2.85 11.05 -9.30
CA VAL A 206 -3.45 12.25 -9.90
C VAL A 206 -4.87 11.92 -10.38
N VAL A 207 -5.86 12.66 -9.89
CA VAL A 207 -7.27 12.47 -10.28
C VAL A 207 -7.54 13.20 -11.59
N LEU A 208 -7.85 12.47 -12.66
CA LEU A 208 -8.25 13.05 -13.94
C LEU A 208 -9.77 13.22 -13.97
N GLY A 209 -10.21 14.47 -14.09
CA GLY A 209 -11.60 14.83 -14.29
C GLY A 209 -12.07 14.55 -15.73
N ASP A 210 -13.38 14.43 -15.92
CA ASP A 210 -14.02 14.35 -17.24
C ASP A 210 -13.66 15.52 -18.16
N CYS A 211 -13.36 16.69 -17.59
CA CYS A 211 -12.86 17.87 -18.29
C CYS A 211 -11.56 17.67 -19.09
N CYS A 212 -10.69 16.71 -18.73
CA CYS A 212 -9.41 16.45 -19.41
C CYS A 212 -9.26 15.01 -19.90
N TYR A 213 -10.34 14.22 -19.85
CA TYR A 213 -10.32 12.82 -20.22
C TYR A 213 -10.77 12.63 -21.69
N VAL A 214 -9.89 12.13 -22.57
CA VAL A 214 -10.18 11.90 -24.00
C VAL A 214 -10.26 10.38 -24.31
N PRO A 215 -11.39 9.85 -24.80
CA PRO A 215 -11.50 8.45 -25.21
C PRO A 215 -10.88 8.18 -26.59
N LEU A 216 -10.31 6.97 -26.80
CA LEU A 216 -9.70 6.53 -28.06
C LEU A 216 -10.76 6.23 -29.16
N ALA A 217 -10.62 6.82 -30.35
CA ALA A 217 -11.49 6.55 -31.52
C ALA A 217 -10.78 5.69 -32.59
N GLN A 218 -11.47 4.73 -33.20
CA GLN A 218 -10.98 3.87 -34.31
C GLN A 218 -11.96 3.95 -35.50
N ARG A 219 -11.47 3.77 -36.74
CA ARG A 219 -12.23 3.84 -38.00
C ARG A 219 -12.85 2.49 -38.37
N CYS A 220 -13.97 2.51 -39.09
CA CYS A 220 -14.61 1.30 -39.63
C CYS A 220 -13.70 0.62 -40.67
N THR A 221 -13.45 -0.68 -40.56
CA THR A 221 -12.59 -1.40 -41.50
C THR A 221 -13.22 -1.63 -42.88
N VAL A 222 -14.54 -1.48 -43.02
CA VAL A 222 -15.27 -1.71 -44.28
C VAL A 222 -15.45 -0.42 -45.09
N CYS A 223 -15.82 0.70 -44.46
CA CYS A 223 -16.03 1.98 -45.17
C CYS A 223 -14.97 3.05 -44.88
N GLY A 224 -14.15 2.92 -43.84
CA GLY A 224 -13.08 3.89 -43.50
C GLY A 224 -13.52 5.24 -42.91
N VAL A 225 -14.82 5.58 -42.85
CA VAL A 225 -15.27 6.96 -42.57
C VAL A 225 -15.73 7.28 -41.13
N ALA A 226 -16.36 6.37 -40.35
CA ALA A 226 -17.05 6.78 -39.09
C ALA A 226 -16.22 6.73 -37.77
N LYS A 227 -16.46 7.68 -36.84
CA LYS A 227 -15.79 7.86 -35.51
C LYS A 227 -16.50 7.13 -34.34
N ALA A 228 -15.68 6.58 -33.43
CA ALA A 228 -15.92 6.09 -32.06
C ALA A 228 -16.91 4.93 -31.85
N VAL A 229 -16.38 3.73 -31.56
CA VAL A 229 -17.16 2.56 -31.09
C VAL A 229 -16.56 2.02 -29.78
N ARG A 230 -17.38 1.70 -28.77
CA ARG A 230 -16.94 1.00 -27.55
C ARG A 230 -16.52 -0.43 -27.88
N ARG A 231 -15.33 -0.84 -27.43
CA ARG A 231 -14.87 -2.23 -27.54
C ARG A 231 -15.75 -3.12 -26.65
N GLN A 232 -16.42 -4.10 -27.24
CA GLN A 232 -16.81 -5.33 -26.56
C GLN A 232 -15.80 -6.39 -26.99
N SER A 233 -15.21 -7.12 -26.05
CA SER A 233 -14.14 -8.09 -26.34
C SER A 233 -14.64 -9.18 -27.30
N GLY A 234 -14.07 -9.25 -28.51
CA GLY A 234 -14.16 -10.45 -29.37
C GLY A 234 -14.56 -10.28 -30.85
N ARG A 235 -14.96 -9.11 -31.38
CA ARG A 235 -15.27 -8.94 -32.84
C ARG A 235 -14.78 -7.60 -33.44
N ARG A 236 -14.50 -7.60 -34.77
CA ARG A 236 -13.94 -6.51 -35.62
C ARG A 236 -14.66 -5.15 -35.44
N SER A 237 -13.95 -4.04 -35.68
CA SER A 237 -14.47 -2.66 -35.56
C SER A 237 -15.22 -2.20 -36.82
N VAL A 238 -16.46 -2.65 -36.95
CA VAL A 238 -17.36 -2.28 -38.06
C VAL A 238 -18.41 -1.28 -37.53
N CYS A 239 -18.69 -0.20 -38.28
CA CYS A 239 -19.73 0.76 -37.88
C CYS A 239 -21.12 0.12 -37.96
N ARG A 240 -22.10 0.69 -37.24
CA ARG A 240 -23.47 0.16 -37.20
C ARG A 240 -24.10 -0.04 -38.59
N ARG A 241 -23.73 0.81 -39.56
CA ARG A 241 -24.21 0.77 -40.96
C ARG A 241 -23.51 -0.29 -41.83
N CYS A 242 -22.20 -0.48 -41.68
CA CYS A 242 -21.48 -1.53 -42.41
C CYS A 242 -21.70 -2.93 -41.81
N ARG A 243 -22.17 -3.01 -40.56
CA ARG A 243 -22.53 -4.28 -39.92
C ARG A 243 -23.80 -4.91 -40.53
N SER A 244 -24.61 -4.12 -41.24
CA SER A 244 -25.84 -4.56 -41.89
C SER A 244 -25.69 -4.80 -43.41
N VAL A 245 -24.46 -4.74 -43.97
CA VAL A 245 -24.21 -4.95 -45.41
C VAL A 245 -23.25 -6.14 -45.61
N PRO A 246 -23.49 -7.05 -46.57
CA PRO A 246 -22.58 -8.16 -46.88
C PRO A 246 -21.25 -7.68 -47.51
N VAL A 247 -20.16 -8.39 -47.23
CA VAL A 247 -18.76 -8.01 -47.56
C VAL A 247 -18.08 -9.17 -48.31
N VAL A 248 -17.27 -8.86 -49.34
CA VAL A 248 -16.49 -9.79 -50.21
C VAL A 248 -15.04 -9.31 -50.34
N ASP A 249 -14.12 -10.15 -50.83
CA ASP A 249 -12.69 -9.80 -50.93
C ASP A 249 -12.36 -8.95 -52.16
N CYS A 250 -11.41 -8.01 -52.00
CA CYS A 250 -10.99 -7.10 -53.07
C CYS A 250 -10.11 -7.79 -54.11
N ALA A 251 -10.46 -7.65 -55.39
CA ALA A 251 -9.75 -8.35 -56.47
C ALA A 251 -8.32 -7.86 -56.76
N SER A 252 -7.95 -6.64 -56.34
CA SER A 252 -6.59 -6.11 -56.55
C SER A 252 -5.66 -6.33 -55.36
N CYS A 253 -6.19 -6.33 -54.13
CA CYS A 253 -5.34 -6.35 -52.92
C CYS A 253 -5.79 -7.33 -51.83
N GLY A 254 -6.87 -8.09 -52.04
CA GLY A 254 -7.34 -9.14 -51.13
C GLY A 254 -7.97 -8.66 -49.81
N LEU A 255 -8.39 -7.39 -49.72
CA LEU A 255 -9.02 -6.80 -48.53
C LEU A 255 -10.55 -6.66 -48.64
N ASP A 256 -11.27 -6.70 -47.53
CA ASP A 256 -12.74 -6.54 -47.41
C ASP A 256 -13.30 -5.37 -48.26
N ALA A 257 -14.27 -5.64 -49.14
CA ALA A 257 -14.99 -4.70 -50.00
C ALA A 257 -16.53 -4.97 -49.97
N PRO A 258 -17.40 -3.96 -50.10
CA PRO A 258 -18.86 -4.16 -50.03
C PRO A 258 -19.39 -4.93 -51.25
N ALA A 259 -20.28 -5.89 -51.02
CA ALA A 259 -20.73 -6.86 -52.03
C ALA A 259 -21.75 -6.34 -53.07
N GLY A 260 -22.08 -5.05 -53.09
CA GLY A 260 -23.12 -4.49 -53.97
C GLY A 260 -22.71 -3.19 -54.67
N PRO A 261 -23.33 -2.86 -55.82
CA PRO A 261 -23.13 -1.58 -56.48
C PRO A 261 -23.85 -0.49 -55.66
N ALA A 262 -23.19 0.65 -55.48
CA ALA A 262 -23.69 1.87 -54.83
C ALA A 262 -23.76 1.88 -53.29
N ALA A 263 -22.75 2.50 -52.69
CA ALA A 263 -22.97 3.47 -51.62
C ALA A 263 -22.27 4.78 -52.00
N HIS A 264 -22.68 5.37 -53.13
CA HIS A 264 -22.45 6.77 -53.46
C HIS A 264 -23.77 7.52 -53.29
N GLU A 265 -23.85 8.34 -52.25
CA GLU A 265 -24.61 9.59 -52.29
C GLU A 265 -23.84 10.58 -51.42
N THR A 266 -22.86 11.24 -52.04
CA THR A 266 -22.47 12.65 -51.83
C THR A 266 -21.41 12.99 -52.88
N ALA A 267 -21.83 13.29 -54.10
CA ALA A 267 -21.08 14.06 -55.09
C ALA A 267 -22.02 14.42 -56.27
N THR A 268 -22.86 15.45 -56.07
CA THR A 268 -23.06 16.46 -57.12
C THR A 268 -21.71 17.22 -57.23
N THR A 269 -21.09 17.49 -58.39
CA THR A 269 -21.62 17.93 -59.69
C THR A 269 -20.55 17.74 -60.81
N SER A 270 -21.02 17.33 -62.00
CA SER A 270 -20.60 17.67 -63.39
C SER A 270 -19.18 17.46 -63.94
N GLY A 271 -19.10 16.60 -64.97
CA GLY A 271 -18.13 16.62 -66.09
C GLY A 271 -18.33 15.39 -67.02
N PRO A 272 -18.60 15.54 -68.34
CA PRO A 272 -18.93 14.42 -69.22
C PRO A 272 -17.72 13.83 -69.95
N ASP A 273 -17.94 12.64 -70.53
CA ASP A 273 -17.20 11.98 -71.61
C ASP A 273 -15.89 11.25 -71.29
N THR A 274 -15.96 9.92 -71.19
CA THR A 274 -15.41 9.02 -72.23
C THR A 274 -15.79 7.56 -71.98
N ALA A 275 -16.05 6.86 -73.09
CA ALA A 275 -16.65 5.56 -73.19
C ALA A 275 -15.69 4.38 -72.86
N VAL A 276 -16.26 3.43 -72.13
CA VAL A 276 -16.18 1.96 -72.24
C VAL A 276 -14.93 1.32 -72.86
N SER A 277 -14.29 0.47 -72.05
CA SER A 277 -13.85 -0.85 -72.49
C SER A 277 -14.08 -1.89 -71.40
N GLN A 278 -15.23 -2.57 -71.53
CA GLN A 278 -15.50 -3.97 -71.17
C GLN A 278 -14.37 -4.89 -71.69
N ASP A 279 -13.98 -6.04 -71.12
CA ASP A 279 -14.42 -6.89 -70.03
C ASP A 279 -13.22 -7.82 -69.75
N VAL A 280 -12.80 -8.05 -68.50
CA VAL A 280 -12.39 -9.37 -67.95
C VAL A 280 -12.37 -9.25 -66.42
N ALA A 281 -13.30 -9.94 -65.74
CA ALA A 281 -13.30 -10.24 -64.30
C ALA A 281 -13.03 -9.06 -63.33
N ALA A 282 -13.85 -7.99 -63.40
CA ALA A 282 -13.80 -6.90 -62.42
C ALA A 282 -14.34 -7.33 -61.06
N GLY A 283 -13.56 -8.11 -60.31
CA GLY A 283 -13.86 -8.33 -58.90
C GLY A 283 -13.79 -7.00 -58.12
N VAL A 284 -14.54 -6.93 -57.03
CA VAL A 284 -14.81 -5.66 -56.32
C VAL A 284 -13.49 -4.99 -55.90
N LEU A 285 -13.18 -3.79 -56.41
CA LEU A 285 -11.95 -3.07 -56.01
C LEU A 285 -12.17 -2.24 -54.74
N CYS A 286 -11.22 -2.24 -53.82
CA CYS A 286 -11.28 -1.39 -52.64
C CYS A 286 -11.11 0.10 -53.05
N ALA A 287 -11.57 1.01 -52.18
CA ALA A 287 -11.54 2.45 -52.46
C ALA A 287 -10.14 3.03 -52.73
N ARG A 288 -9.06 2.28 -52.43
CA ARG A 288 -7.67 2.72 -52.58
C ARG A 288 -7.07 2.38 -53.95
N CYS A 289 -7.45 1.25 -54.54
CA CYS A 289 -7.02 0.85 -55.89
C CYS A 289 -7.85 1.53 -56.97
N ARG A 290 -8.99 2.12 -56.61
CA ARG A 290 -9.94 2.75 -57.53
C ARG A 290 -9.53 4.17 -58.00
N GLY A 291 -8.36 4.70 -57.59
CA GLY A 291 -8.09 6.16 -57.60
C GLY A 291 -6.78 6.72 -58.22
N GLY A 292 -5.92 5.99 -58.95
CA GLY A 292 -4.79 6.62 -59.68
C GLY A 292 -3.69 5.71 -60.23
N GLY A 293 -3.25 5.96 -61.48
CA GLY A 293 -2.24 5.18 -62.23
C GLY A 293 -0.76 5.50 -61.91
N VAL A 294 0.15 4.60 -62.29
CA VAL A 294 1.60 4.62 -61.99
C VAL A 294 2.38 5.52 -62.98
N SER A 295 3.40 6.29 -62.54
CA SER A 295 4.24 7.19 -63.37
C SER A 295 5.73 7.18 -62.93
N ALA A 296 6.68 7.61 -63.76
CA ALA A 296 8.12 7.63 -63.39
C ALA A 296 8.53 8.87 -62.55
N CYS A 297 9.39 8.68 -61.54
CA CYS A 297 9.86 9.74 -60.64
C CYS A 297 10.83 10.72 -61.32
N GLN A 298 10.56 12.02 -61.26
CA GLN A 298 11.43 13.06 -61.82
C GLN A 298 12.80 13.22 -61.15
N GLY A 299 12.97 12.73 -59.92
CA GLY A 299 14.24 12.83 -59.19
C GLY A 299 15.23 11.70 -59.46
N CYS A 300 14.74 10.48 -59.75
CA CYS A 300 15.58 9.29 -59.90
C CYS A 300 15.10 8.28 -60.96
N GLY A 301 13.94 8.50 -61.60
CA GLY A 301 13.40 7.67 -62.68
C GLY A 301 12.48 6.51 -62.26
N THR A 302 12.43 6.12 -60.99
CA THR A 302 11.68 4.92 -60.54
C THR A 302 10.15 5.06 -60.62
N ALA A 303 9.42 3.98 -60.94
CA ALA A 303 7.97 3.95 -61.04
C ALA A 303 7.26 4.22 -59.68
N THR A 304 6.33 5.17 -59.66
CA THR A 304 5.65 5.69 -58.48
C THR A 304 4.23 6.16 -58.82
N VAL A 305 3.28 5.87 -57.94
CA VAL A 305 1.94 6.50 -57.95
C VAL A 305 1.91 7.79 -57.13
N ALA A 306 3.01 8.09 -56.43
CA ALA A 306 3.12 9.25 -55.56
C ALA A 306 3.53 10.50 -56.33
N ARG A 307 2.83 11.60 -56.04
CA ARG A 307 3.09 12.93 -56.59
C ARG A 307 3.43 13.90 -55.46
N ALA A 308 4.33 14.83 -55.72
CA ALA A 308 4.58 15.97 -54.86
C ALA A 308 3.35 16.91 -54.85
N ALA A 309 3.35 17.89 -53.94
CA ALA A 309 2.21 18.78 -53.74
C ALA A 309 1.88 19.65 -54.97
N ASP A 310 2.86 19.86 -55.84
CA ASP A 310 2.74 20.54 -57.15
C ASP A 310 2.25 19.62 -58.27
N GLY A 311 1.97 18.34 -57.98
CA GLY A 311 1.50 17.35 -58.94
C GLY A 311 2.61 16.60 -59.69
N THR A 312 3.89 16.91 -59.44
CA THR A 312 5.01 16.24 -60.12
C THR A 312 5.24 14.83 -59.57
N PRO A 313 5.51 13.82 -60.42
CA PRO A 313 5.79 12.46 -59.93
C PRO A 313 7.17 12.45 -59.25
N ARG A 314 7.19 12.26 -57.93
CA ARG A 314 8.42 12.18 -57.13
C ARG A 314 8.35 10.99 -56.18
N CYS A 315 9.43 10.22 -56.16
CA CYS A 315 9.57 9.11 -55.22
C CYS A 315 9.83 9.66 -53.80
N PRO A 316 9.53 8.87 -52.77
CA PRO A 316 9.75 9.25 -51.38
C PRO A 316 11.20 9.63 -51.05
N ASP A 317 12.18 9.06 -51.76
CA ASP A 317 13.61 9.26 -51.47
C ASP A 317 14.15 10.59 -52.02
N CYS A 318 13.58 11.10 -53.12
CA CYS A 318 13.97 12.39 -53.72
C CYS A 318 13.21 13.59 -53.14
N TYR A 319 12.39 13.40 -52.10
CA TYR A 319 11.55 14.43 -51.51
C TYR A 319 12.24 15.17 -50.34
N ARG A 320 12.50 16.48 -50.49
CA ARG A 320 12.95 17.35 -49.39
C ARG A 320 11.76 18.05 -48.73
N ARG A 321 11.83 18.22 -47.41
CA ARG A 321 10.72 18.77 -46.61
C ARG A 321 10.72 20.30 -46.64
N PRO A 322 9.53 20.93 -46.80
CA PRO A 322 9.41 22.38 -46.81
C PRO A 322 9.69 22.99 -45.41
N GLU A 323 10.26 24.20 -45.38
CA GLU A 323 10.45 24.99 -44.15
C GLU A 323 9.31 25.98 -43.96
N GLY A 324 8.84 26.16 -42.73
CA GLY A 324 7.67 26.98 -42.42
C GLY A 324 7.45 27.18 -40.93
N ILE A 325 6.43 27.97 -40.57
CA ILE A 325 6.11 28.29 -39.17
C ILE A 325 5.28 27.16 -38.56
N CYS A 326 5.79 26.54 -37.48
CA CYS A 326 5.08 25.48 -36.78
C CYS A 326 3.87 26.04 -36.01
N GLY A 327 2.64 25.72 -36.40
CA GLY A 327 1.42 26.24 -35.76
C GLY A 327 1.14 25.72 -34.34
N ARG A 328 2.00 24.89 -33.74
CA ARG A 328 1.93 24.55 -32.31
C ARG A 328 2.93 25.33 -31.45
N CYS A 329 4.13 25.63 -31.96
CA CYS A 329 5.15 26.33 -31.17
C CYS A 329 5.52 27.72 -31.72
N GLY A 330 4.96 28.12 -32.86
CA GLY A 330 5.14 29.43 -33.48
C GLY A 330 6.52 29.72 -34.10
N ARG A 331 7.41 28.72 -34.23
CA ARG A 331 8.80 28.92 -34.72
C ARG A 331 8.97 28.43 -36.16
N THR A 332 9.74 29.16 -36.98
CA THR A 332 10.11 28.79 -38.36
C THR A 332 11.16 27.67 -38.37
N ARG A 333 10.81 26.49 -38.90
CA ARG A 333 11.65 25.29 -38.98
C ARG A 333 11.21 24.41 -40.15
N ALA A 334 12.03 23.43 -40.55
CA ALA A 334 11.57 22.34 -41.42
C ALA A 334 10.28 21.68 -40.87
N ILE A 335 9.21 21.74 -41.65
CA ILE A 335 7.89 21.23 -41.28
C ILE A 335 7.86 19.73 -41.52
N ALA A 336 7.77 19.00 -40.41
CA ALA A 336 7.79 17.55 -40.41
C ALA A 336 6.42 16.94 -40.72
N ARG A 337 5.35 17.72 -40.54
CA ARG A 337 3.98 17.34 -40.87
C ARG A 337 3.21 18.58 -41.31
N LEU A 338 2.72 18.56 -42.55
CA LEU A 338 1.84 19.61 -43.07
C LEU A 338 0.45 19.55 -42.43
N ALA A 339 -0.21 20.70 -42.43
CA ALA A 339 -1.53 20.90 -41.86
C ALA A 339 -2.55 19.97 -42.52
N THR A 340 -3.32 19.25 -41.70
CA THR A 340 -4.39 18.38 -42.22
C THR A 340 -5.58 18.41 -41.29
N GLY A 341 -6.73 18.83 -41.83
CA GLY A 341 -8.05 18.65 -41.20
C GLY A 341 -8.14 19.07 -39.73
N GLY A 342 -7.47 20.16 -39.35
CA GLY A 342 -7.51 20.77 -38.01
C GLY A 342 -6.18 20.79 -37.24
N ASP A 343 -5.20 19.94 -37.60
CA ASP A 343 -3.83 20.08 -37.07
C ASP A 343 -3.05 21.04 -37.97
N PRO A 344 -2.37 22.06 -37.42
CA PRO A 344 -1.57 23.01 -38.21
C PRO A 344 -0.25 22.38 -38.64
N ASP A 345 0.56 23.11 -39.41
CA ASP A 345 1.91 22.68 -39.76
C ASP A 345 2.75 22.45 -38.49
N LEU A 346 3.36 21.27 -38.33
CA LEU A 346 4.13 20.91 -37.14
C LEU A 346 5.60 20.64 -37.47
N CYS A 347 6.50 21.28 -36.73
CA CYS A 347 7.91 20.93 -36.76
C CYS A 347 8.19 19.58 -36.07
N ALA A 348 9.36 19.00 -36.33
CA ALA A 348 9.76 17.69 -35.80
C ALA A 348 9.76 17.57 -34.26
N ALA A 349 9.90 18.69 -33.56
CA ALA A 349 9.85 18.75 -32.08
C ALA A 349 8.41 18.66 -31.55
N CYS A 350 7.45 19.30 -32.24
CA CYS A 350 6.05 19.32 -31.85
C CYS A 350 5.28 18.06 -32.29
N TRP A 351 5.76 17.39 -33.35
CA TRP A 351 5.18 16.16 -33.86
C TRP A 351 5.61 14.94 -33.03
N ARG A 352 4.67 14.26 -32.35
CA ARG A 352 4.96 13.10 -31.45
C ARG A 352 4.92 11.71 -32.13
N GLY A 353 4.93 11.65 -33.45
CA GLY A 353 4.92 10.41 -34.22
C GLY A 353 3.50 9.86 -34.46
N PRO A 354 3.31 8.98 -35.46
CA PRO A 354 2.01 8.36 -35.71
C PRO A 354 1.69 7.37 -34.61
N VAL A 355 0.41 7.22 -34.31
CA VAL A 355 -0.03 6.19 -33.37
C VAL A 355 0.02 4.85 -34.09
N THR A 356 0.97 4.00 -33.72
CA THR A 356 1.15 2.66 -34.28
C THR A 356 1.60 1.69 -33.18
N GLU A 357 1.63 0.39 -33.48
CA GLU A 357 2.01 -0.65 -32.55
C GLU A 357 3.50 -0.57 -32.21
N CYS A 358 3.79 -0.44 -30.92
CA CYS A 358 5.14 -0.38 -30.41
C CYS A 358 5.76 -1.78 -30.42
N ALA A 359 6.75 -2.03 -31.27
CA ALA A 359 7.38 -3.34 -31.47
C ALA A 359 7.97 -3.97 -30.19
N SER A 360 8.35 -3.17 -29.18
CA SER A 360 8.90 -3.69 -27.91
C SER A 360 7.83 -4.16 -26.92
N CYS A 361 6.62 -3.59 -26.97
CA CYS A 361 5.59 -3.86 -25.98
C CYS A 361 4.22 -4.18 -26.57
N GLY A 362 4.12 -4.30 -27.90
CA GLY A 362 2.92 -4.68 -28.66
C GLY A 362 1.74 -3.73 -28.54
N ARG A 363 1.96 -2.47 -28.10
CA ARG A 363 0.86 -1.51 -27.81
C ARG A 363 0.84 -0.35 -28.79
N GLN A 364 -0.34 -0.03 -29.32
CA GLN A 364 -0.60 1.11 -30.20
C GLN A 364 -0.51 2.46 -29.44
N ARG A 365 0.53 3.24 -29.69
CA ARG A 365 0.81 4.54 -29.04
C ARG A 365 1.47 5.49 -30.05
N PRO A 366 1.54 6.81 -29.80
CA PRO A 366 2.38 7.70 -30.60
C PRO A 366 3.81 7.17 -30.55
N CYS A 367 4.26 6.61 -31.66
CA CYS A 367 5.51 5.89 -31.78
C CYS A 367 6.41 6.65 -32.75
N ARG A 368 7.70 6.70 -32.44
CA ARG A 368 8.70 7.20 -33.39
C ARG A 368 9.52 6.03 -33.90
N GLY A 369 9.78 6.03 -35.21
CA GLY A 369 10.65 5.04 -35.83
C GLY A 369 12.10 5.26 -35.43
N GLN A 370 12.83 4.17 -35.19
CA GLN A 370 14.29 4.19 -35.10
C GLN A 370 14.90 3.95 -36.49
N ARG A 371 16.21 4.24 -36.67
CA ARG A 371 16.93 4.08 -37.96
C ARG A 371 16.88 2.65 -38.54
N THR A 372 16.47 1.67 -37.74
CA THR A 372 16.32 0.25 -38.11
C THR A 372 14.89 -0.13 -38.57
N GLY A 373 13.96 0.82 -38.69
CA GLY A 373 12.59 0.59 -39.17
C GLY A 373 11.58 0.18 -38.08
N VAL A 374 12.03 0.02 -36.83
CA VAL A 374 11.20 -0.43 -35.71
C VAL A 374 10.50 0.75 -35.02
N MET A 375 9.18 0.66 -34.83
CA MET A 375 8.35 1.73 -34.24
C MET A 375 8.15 1.51 -32.74
N LEU A 376 8.58 2.44 -31.89
CA LEU A 376 8.50 2.33 -30.42
C LEU A 376 7.81 3.51 -29.75
N CYS A 377 7.04 3.26 -28.69
CA CYS A 377 6.32 4.30 -27.95
C CYS A 377 7.21 4.98 -26.90
N GLU A 378 6.85 6.19 -26.48
CA GLU A 378 7.64 6.98 -25.51
C GLU A 378 7.89 6.23 -24.20
N GLY A 379 6.93 5.44 -23.69
CA GLY A 379 7.11 4.64 -22.47
C GLY A 379 8.02 3.42 -22.63
N CYS A 380 7.95 2.72 -23.77
CA CYS A 380 8.81 1.55 -24.04
C CYS A 380 10.21 1.98 -24.56
N ARG A 381 10.32 3.23 -25.04
CA ARG A 381 11.59 3.93 -25.28
C ARG A 381 12.28 4.36 -23.98
N VAL A 382 11.55 4.46 -22.86
CA VAL A 382 12.05 4.93 -21.54
C VAL A 382 11.90 3.87 -20.42
N GLY A 383 11.95 2.57 -20.74
CA GLY A 383 12.29 1.55 -19.74
C GLY A 383 11.38 0.32 -19.73
N ASN A 384 11.69 -0.66 -20.57
CA ASN A 384 11.35 -2.04 -20.27
C ASN A 384 12.25 -2.56 -19.13
N PRO A 385 11.72 -3.32 -18.17
CA PRO A 385 12.54 -3.98 -17.19
C PRO A 385 13.32 -5.10 -17.88
N LEU A 386 14.65 -5.00 -17.85
CA LEU A 386 15.57 -6.02 -18.38
C LEU A 386 16.24 -6.74 -17.20
N PRO A 387 16.67 -8.01 -17.38
CA PRO A 387 17.46 -8.69 -16.37
C PRO A 387 18.72 -7.89 -16.10
N CYS A 388 18.87 -7.42 -14.87
CA CYS A 388 20.02 -6.64 -14.47
C CYS A 388 21.27 -7.52 -14.52
N SER A 389 22.29 -7.10 -15.26
CA SER A 389 23.58 -7.81 -15.44
C SER A 389 24.38 -7.96 -14.14
N ARG A 390 23.91 -7.34 -13.05
CA ARG A 390 24.54 -7.39 -11.71
C ARG A 390 23.77 -8.23 -10.70
N CYS A 391 22.46 -8.05 -10.61
CA CYS A 391 21.64 -8.76 -9.63
C CYS A 391 20.74 -9.83 -10.24
N GLY A 392 20.76 -10.02 -11.57
CA GLY A 392 19.91 -10.95 -12.32
C GLY A 392 18.43 -10.55 -12.39
N ARG A 393 17.97 -9.69 -11.48
CA ARG A 393 16.55 -9.31 -11.34
C ARG A 393 16.08 -8.44 -12.50
N THR A 394 14.90 -8.76 -13.04
CA THR A 394 14.23 -8.02 -14.11
C THR A 394 13.68 -6.70 -13.56
N ARG A 395 14.39 -5.60 -13.82
CA ARG A 395 14.08 -4.26 -13.27
C ARG A 395 14.29 -3.20 -14.34
N ARG A 396 13.67 -2.03 -14.17
CA ARG A 396 13.91 -0.88 -15.07
C ARG A 396 15.40 -0.61 -15.19
N VAL A 397 15.89 -0.40 -16.40
CA VAL A 397 17.30 -0.11 -16.61
C VAL A 397 17.61 1.34 -16.26
N SER A 398 18.57 1.54 -15.37
CA SER A 398 19.05 2.86 -14.95
C SER A 398 20.27 3.31 -15.75
N ALA A 399 21.10 2.36 -16.17
CA ALA A 399 22.27 2.58 -17.01
C ALA A 399 22.59 1.30 -17.79
N HIS A 400 23.25 1.44 -18.95
CA HIS A 400 23.88 0.32 -19.63
C HIS A 400 25.39 0.43 -19.41
N TRP A 401 25.99 -0.61 -18.85
CA TRP A 401 27.44 -0.74 -18.70
C TRP A 401 27.97 -1.72 -19.74
N PRO A 402 29.31 -1.86 -19.92
CA PRO A 402 29.88 -2.83 -20.85
C PRO A 402 29.37 -4.26 -20.62
N ASP A 403 29.05 -4.62 -19.37
CA ASP A 403 28.53 -5.94 -18.99
C ASP A 403 27.02 -6.12 -19.27
N GLY A 404 26.31 -5.08 -19.73
CA GLY A 404 24.87 -5.09 -20.02
C GLY A 404 24.02 -4.12 -19.17
N PRO A 405 22.67 -4.23 -19.21
CA PRO A 405 21.75 -3.34 -18.49
C PRO A 405 21.88 -3.46 -16.96
N VAL A 406 21.82 -2.34 -16.25
CA VAL A 406 21.96 -2.26 -14.78
C VAL A 406 20.75 -1.57 -14.16
N CYS A 407 20.16 -2.18 -13.13
CA CYS A 407 19.00 -1.63 -12.41
C CYS A 407 19.37 -0.43 -11.51
N PRO A 408 18.40 0.39 -11.05
CA PRO A 408 18.67 1.63 -10.31
C PRO A 408 19.24 1.37 -8.91
N THR A 409 19.05 0.17 -8.37
CA THR A 409 19.64 -0.26 -7.09
C THR A 409 21.12 -0.61 -7.26
N CYS A 410 21.45 -1.46 -8.25
CA CYS A 410 22.84 -1.82 -8.55
C CYS A 410 23.65 -0.62 -9.07
N TYR A 411 23.01 0.25 -9.85
CA TYR A 411 23.59 1.50 -10.29
C TYR A 411 23.93 2.43 -9.12
N ARG A 412 23.04 2.55 -8.11
CA ARG A 412 23.33 3.28 -6.87
C ARG A 412 24.40 2.59 -6.02
N TYR A 413 24.37 1.27 -5.87
CA TYR A 413 25.35 0.53 -5.07
C TYR A 413 26.79 0.72 -5.58
N ALA A 414 26.99 0.66 -6.90
CA ALA A 414 28.31 0.91 -7.50
C ALA A 414 28.77 2.37 -7.45
N ARG A 415 27.89 3.31 -7.07
CA ARG A 415 28.24 4.71 -6.83
C ARG A 415 28.68 4.98 -5.39
N VAL A 416 28.37 4.08 -4.46
CA VAL A 416 28.69 4.26 -3.03
C VAL A 416 30.01 3.58 -2.62
N LEU A 417 30.56 2.69 -3.46
CA LEU A 417 31.76 1.91 -3.14
C LEU A 417 33.05 2.74 -3.33
N HIS A 418 33.67 3.13 -2.21
CA HIS A 418 34.93 3.89 -2.17
C HIS A 418 36.02 3.04 -1.51
N GLY A 419 37.24 3.07 -2.06
CA GLY A 419 38.38 2.34 -1.50
C GLY A 419 39.67 2.61 -2.28
N PRO A 420 40.81 2.14 -1.78
CA PRO A 420 42.06 2.21 -2.53
C PRO A 420 41.93 1.34 -3.79
N CYS A 421 42.20 1.93 -4.95
CA CYS A 421 42.20 1.19 -6.20
C CYS A 421 43.32 0.14 -6.18
N PRO A 422 43.04 -1.16 -6.38
CA PRO A 422 44.07 -2.20 -6.41
C PRO A 422 45.02 -2.08 -7.62
N ARG A 423 44.78 -1.14 -8.55
CA ARG A 423 45.66 -0.85 -9.70
C ARG A 423 46.50 0.41 -9.54
N CYS A 424 45.93 1.49 -9.02
CA CYS A 424 46.62 2.78 -8.92
C CYS A 424 46.75 3.32 -7.50
N SER A 425 46.30 2.56 -6.51
CA SER A 425 46.36 2.85 -5.07
C SER A 425 45.66 4.14 -4.62
N LYS A 426 45.12 4.95 -5.54
CA LYS A 426 44.33 6.14 -5.23
C LYS A 426 43.02 5.72 -4.56
N THR A 427 42.72 6.35 -3.42
CA THR A 427 41.43 6.21 -2.75
C THR A 427 40.38 6.94 -3.56
N THR A 428 39.56 6.19 -4.28
CA THR A 428 38.55 6.72 -5.19
C THR A 428 37.41 5.72 -5.33
N ARG A 429 36.42 6.03 -6.15
CA ARG A 429 35.31 5.13 -6.43
C ARG A 429 35.82 3.88 -7.16
N LEU A 430 35.42 2.71 -6.68
CA LEU A 430 35.75 1.44 -7.32
C LEU A 430 34.54 0.87 -8.06
N LEU A 431 34.69 0.69 -9.37
CA LEU A 431 33.73 0.01 -10.20
C LEU A 431 34.00 -1.50 -10.08
N ARG A 432 33.06 -2.24 -9.50
CA ARG A 432 33.13 -3.70 -9.45
C ARG A 432 32.73 -4.25 -10.81
N HIS A 433 33.53 -5.11 -11.45
CA HIS A 433 33.12 -5.93 -12.61
C HIS A 433 32.77 -7.36 -12.16
N THR A 434 31.96 -8.07 -12.96
CA THR A 434 31.45 -9.41 -12.61
C THR A 434 32.53 -10.49 -12.57
N ARG A 435 33.78 -10.21 -13.00
CA ARG A 435 34.90 -11.16 -13.01
C ARG A 435 36.27 -10.56 -12.62
N GLY A 436 36.31 -9.49 -11.82
CA GLY A 436 37.59 -8.88 -11.41
C GLY A 436 37.52 -8.05 -10.13
N ALA A 437 38.70 -7.75 -9.58
CA ALA A 437 38.84 -6.86 -8.43
C ALA A 437 38.31 -5.44 -8.76
N PRO A 438 37.65 -4.78 -7.80
CA PRO A 438 37.03 -3.48 -8.03
C PRO A 438 38.12 -2.41 -8.25
N ALA A 439 38.09 -1.67 -9.37
CA ALA A 439 39.13 -0.69 -9.76
C ALA A 439 38.51 0.67 -10.13
N CYS A 440 39.32 1.73 -10.17
CA CYS A 440 38.82 3.08 -10.47
C CYS A 440 38.46 3.30 -11.94
N ALA A 441 37.63 4.31 -12.23
CA ALA A 441 37.17 4.65 -13.59
C ALA A 441 38.33 4.92 -14.55
N ALA A 442 39.36 5.65 -14.12
CA ALA A 442 40.57 5.88 -14.90
C ALA A 442 41.31 4.57 -15.24
N CYS A 443 41.50 3.68 -14.27
CA CYS A 443 42.14 2.36 -14.49
C CYS A 443 41.28 1.38 -15.30
N LEU A 444 40.01 1.72 -15.55
CA LEU A 444 39.06 0.95 -16.36
C LEU A 444 38.72 1.64 -17.68
N GLY A 445 39.34 2.79 -17.99
CA GLY A 445 39.10 3.53 -19.24
C GLY A 445 37.68 4.11 -19.37
N VAL A 446 37.00 4.34 -18.25
CA VAL A 446 35.66 4.96 -18.21
C VAL A 446 35.81 6.45 -17.91
N SER A 447 35.15 7.31 -18.68
CA SER A 447 35.20 8.78 -18.49
C SER A 447 34.81 9.18 -17.05
N GLU A 448 35.62 10.04 -16.43
CA GLU A 448 35.46 10.46 -15.04
C GLU A 448 34.21 11.33 -14.80
N PRO A 449 33.62 11.31 -13.59
CA PRO A 449 32.56 12.23 -13.21
C PRO A 449 33.05 13.68 -13.08
N GLY A 450 32.12 14.64 -13.18
CA GLY A 450 32.44 16.07 -13.19
C GLY A 450 32.92 16.60 -11.84
N ILE A 451 33.84 17.58 -11.90
CA ILE A 451 34.33 18.33 -10.75
C ILE A 451 33.30 19.42 -10.41
N CYS A 452 32.93 19.52 -9.12
CA CYS A 452 32.06 20.59 -8.66
C CYS A 452 32.76 21.95 -8.77
N GLY A 453 32.18 22.87 -9.54
CA GLY A 453 32.75 24.22 -9.73
C GLY A 453 32.76 25.13 -8.49
N ASN A 454 32.27 24.67 -7.34
CA ASN A 454 32.24 25.45 -6.09
C ASN A 454 33.15 24.90 -4.99
N CYS A 455 33.18 23.57 -4.78
CA CYS A 455 34.05 22.95 -3.77
C CYS A 455 35.23 22.18 -4.36
N ALA A 456 35.36 22.15 -5.69
CA ALA A 456 36.37 21.40 -6.43
C ALA A 456 36.43 19.89 -6.11
N GLN A 457 35.41 19.35 -5.42
CA GLN A 457 35.30 17.92 -5.14
C GLN A 457 34.79 17.17 -6.37
N VAL A 458 35.32 15.96 -6.57
CA VAL A 458 34.90 15.04 -7.63
C VAL A 458 33.61 14.37 -7.19
N GLU A 459 32.52 14.56 -7.95
CA GLU A 459 31.17 14.24 -7.47
C GLU A 459 30.36 13.48 -8.53
N ASP A 460 29.68 12.40 -8.10
CA ASP A 460 29.00 11.46 -9.01
C ASP A 460 27.78 12.06 -9.77
N ASN A 461 27.28 13.22 -9.35
CA ASN A 461 26.18 13.94 -10.00
C ASN A 461 26.27 15.43 -9.69
N LEU A 462 26.20 16.26 -10.75
CA LEU A 462 26.14 17.71 -10.65
C LEU A 462 24.74 18.17 -11.06
N PRO A 463 23.72 17.99 -10.20
CA PRO A 463 22.31 18.19 -10.58
C PRO A 463 21.96 19.63 -10.99
N MET A 464 22.82 20.60 -10.68
CA MET A 464 22.59 22.03 -10.90
C MET A 464 23.85 22.69 -11.49
N ARG A 465 23.89 22.89 -12.82
CA ARG A 465 24.88 23.73 -13.52
C ARG A 465 26.33 23.52 -13.03
N GLY A 466 26.77 22.27 -12.89
CA GLY A 466 28.15 21.95 -12.48
C GLY A 466 28.43 22.01 -10.97
N ARG A 467 27.41 22.05 -10.11
CA ARG A 467 27.56 21.99 -8.63
C ARG A 467 27.11 20.65 -8.07
N CYS A 468 27.83 20.14 -7.08
CA CYS A 468 27.44 18.93 -6.36
C CYS A 468 26.20 19.16 -5.50
N THR A 469 25.54 18.08 -5.09
CA THR A 469 24.30 18.14 -4.31
C THR A 469 24.46 18.97 -3.04
N ARG A 470 25.57 18.83 -2.31
CA ARG A 470 25.84 19.60 -1.08
C ARG A 470 25.96 21.10 -1.37
N CYS A 471 26.71 21.49 -2.40
CA CYS A 471 26.84 22.90 -2.80
C CYS A 471 25.51 23.47 -3.34
N ALA A 472 24.72 22.67 -4.05
CA ALA A 472 23.40 23.09 -4.51
C ALA A 472 22.42 23.31 -3.35
N VAL A 473 22.43 22.45 -2.33
CA VAL A 473 21.66 22.62 -1.09
C VAL A 473 22.08 23.93 -0.39
N ALA A 474 23.37 24.17 -0.23
CA ALA A 474 23.87 25.40 0.42
C ALA A 474 23.38 26.68 -0.28
N VAL A 475 23.34 26.70 -1.61
CA VAL A 475 22.80 27.83 -2.39
C VAL A 475 21.32 28.06 -2.09
N HIS A 476 20.51 27.01 -2.13
CA HIS A 476 19.08 27.12 -1.88
C HIS A 476 18.77 27.49 -0.42
N LEU A 477 19.54 26.99 0.54
CA LEU A 477 19.43 27.40 1.94
C LEU A 477 19.81 28.87 2.14
N ARG A 478 20.79 29.40 1.39
CA ARG A 478 21.12 30.83 1.41
C ARG A 478 20.00 31.69 0.82
N GLN A 479 19.42 31.25 -0.30
CA GLN A 479 18.27 31.94 -0.91
C GLN A 479 17.03 31.95 -0.01
N LEU A 480 16.80 30.87 0.73
CA LEU A 480 15.61 30.72 1.56
C LEU A 480 15.75 31.33 2.96
N LEU A 481 16.92 31.23 3.59
CA LEU A 481 17.15 31.61 5.00
C LEU A 481 18.07 32.84 5.18
N GLY A 482 18.52 33.47 4.08
CA GLY A 482 19.48 34.58 4.11
C GLY A 482 20.94 34.14 4.25
N PRO A 483 21.91 35.04 4.51
CA PRO A 483 23.31 34.66 4.77
C PRO A 483 23.49 33.81 6.05
N ALA A 484 24.67 33.22 6.23
CA ALA A 484 25.02 32.41 7.40
C ALA A 484 25.91 33.23 8.35
N GLY A 485 25.71 33.13 9.66
CA GLY A 485 26.51 33.85 10.66
C GLY A 485 26.17 35.33 10.87
N THR A 486 27.07 36.03 11.55
CA THR A 486 27.08 37.50 11.82
C THR A 486 27.73 38.28 10.67
N ASP A 487 27.50 37.88 9.42
CA ASP A 487 27.83 38.77 8.30
C ASP A 487 26.92 40.00 8.41
N PRO A 488 27.44 41.24 8.36
CA PRO A 488 26.61 42.43 8.41
C PRO A 488 25.62 42.35 7.25
N ALA A 489 24.33 42.20 7.57
CA ALA A 489 23.29 42.16 6.56
C ALA A 489 23.29 43.51 5.83
N PRO A 490 23.43 43.55 4.49
CA PRO A 490 23.07 44.75 3.75
C PRO A 490 21.56 44.88 3.90
N GLU A 491 21.14 45.94 4.59
CA GLU A 491 19.76 46.42 4.80
C GLU A 491 18.68 45.33 4.86
N GLU A 492 18.22 45.05 6.07
CA GLU A 492 17.14 44.13 6.41
C GLU A 492 16.01 44.11 5.36
N THR A 493 16.02 43.12 4.46
CA THR A 493 14.84 42.84 3.65
C THR A 493 13.69 42.50 4.60
N PRO A 494 12.54 43.23 4.56
CA PRO A 494 11.45 43.10 5.52
C PRO A 494 10.75 41.72 5.51
N ALA A 495 11.17 40.81 4.63
CA ALA A 495 10.63 39.45 4.51
C ALA A 495 11.31 38.40 5.41
N LEU A 496 12.44 38.68 6.06
CA LEU A 496 13.20 37.69 6.87
C LEU A 496 13.14 37.92 8.40
N THR A 497 12.35 38.89 8.85
CA THR A 497 12.29 39.35 10.25
C THR A 497 11.50 38.44 11.20
N ALA A 498 10.70 37.51 10.67
CA ALA A 498 9.83 36.67 11.49
C ALA A 498 10.53 35.52 12.21
N TRP A 499 11.71 35.08 11.74
CA TRP A 499 12.51 34.04 12.40
C TRP A 499 13.80 34.63 12.93
N SER A 500 14.14 34.30 14.18
CA SER A 500 15.43 34.68 14.78
C SER A 500 16.60 34.15 13.94
N ALA A 501 17.73 34.85 13.96
CA ALA A 501 18.96 34.38 13.34
C ALA A 501 19.35 32.98 13.84
N THR A 502 19.11 32.70 15.12
CA THR A 502 19.32 31.38 15.75
C THR A 502 18.44 30.28 15.15
N ALA A 503 17.15 30.54 14.89
CA ALA A 503 16.25 29.56 14.29
C ALA A 503 16.62 29.26 12.82
N ARG A 504 17.00 30.30 12.07
CA ARG A 504 17.48 30.16 10.68
C ARG A 504 18.76 29.33 10.61
N GLU A 505 19.71 29.58 11.52
CA GLU A 505 20.95 28.82 11.55
C GLU A 505 20.75 27.38 12.04
N ALA A 506 19.90 27.14 13.05
CA ALA A 506 19.59 25.79 13.51
C ALA A 506 18.98 24.92 12.39
N LEU A 507 18.05 25.46 11.60
CA LEU A 507 17.50 24.74 10.44
C LEU A 507 18.58 24.48 9.38
N ARG A 508 19.47 25.45 9.15
CA ARG A 508 20.56 25.33 8.18
C ARG A 508 21.51 24.20 8.56
N VAL A 509 21.93 24.13 9.83
CA VAL A 509 22.81 23.06 10.33
C VAL A 509 22.15 21.70 10.14
N VAL A 510 20.90 21.52 10.58
CA VAL A 510 20.17 20.25 10.49
C VAL A 510 20.02 19.77 9.03
N LEU A 511 19.75 20.68 8.10
CA LEU A 511 19.62 20.34 6.68
C LEU A 511 20.98 20.15 5.99
N ALA A 512 22.03 20.86 6.42
CA ALA A 512 23.39 20.69 5.91
C ALA A 512 24.03 19.38 6.37
N GLU A 513 23.71 18.92 7.58
CA GLU A 513 24.20 17.66 8.16
C GLU A 513 23.28 16.46 7.88
N ALA A 514 22.17 16.68 7.17
CA ALA A 514 21.23 15.64 6.80
C ALA A 514 21.94 14.43 6.14
N PRO A 515 21.63 13.17 6.54
CA PRO A 515 22.25 11.96 5.99
C PRO A 515 22.06 11.80 4.47
N SER A 516 21.05 12.47 3.91
CA SER A 516 20.75 12.48 2.48
C SER A 516 20.62 13.90 1.94
N GLN A 517 21.72 14.47 1.46
CA GLN A 517 21.74 15.78 0.78
C GLN A 517 20.87 15.78 -0.50
N SER A 518 20.68 14.63 -1.14
CA SER A 518 19.82 14.51 -2.33
C SER A 518 18.35 14.69 -2.00
N GLY A 519 17.88 14.19 -0.84
CA GLY A 519 16.51 14.41 -0.41
C GLY A 519 16.27 15.85 0.05
N VAL A 520 17.29 16.53 0.59
CA VAL A 520 17.20 17.96 0.95
C VAL A 520 17.07 18.78 -0.33
N LEU A 521 17.90 18.50 -1.33
CA LEU A 521 17.83 19.20 -2.61
C LEU A 521 16.47 18.98 -3.28
N ASP A 522 15.94 17.76 -3.26
CA ASP A 522 14.63 17.43 -3.82
C ASP A 522 13.47 18.13 -3.10
N LEU A 523 13.52 18.24 -1.77
CA LEU A 523 12.62 19.08 -0.98
C LEU A 523 12.71 20.55 -1.40
N LEU A 524 13.93 21.07 -1.54
CA LEU A 524 14.18 22.48 -1.84
C LEU A 524 13.92 22.82 -3.32
N THR A 525 13.97 21.91 -4.27
CA THR A 525 13.91 22.28 -5.70
C THR A 525 12.62 21.88 -6.40
N ARG A 526 11.84 20.97 -5.81
CA ARG A 526 10.57 20.55 -6.40
C ARG A 526 9.55 21.69 -6.33
N ALA A 527 9.28 22.31 -7.48
CA ALA A 527 8.36 23.45 -7.64
C ALA A 527 6.94 23.24 -7.10
N ALA A 528 6.49 21.99 -6.97
CA ALA A 528 5.18 21.62 -6.42
C ALA A 528 5.24 20.99 -5.02
N SER A 529 6.34 21.14 -4.27
CA SER A 529 6.43 20.54 -2.93
C SER A 529 5.66 21.37 -1.89
N PRO A 530 4.62 20.80 -1.25
CA PRO A 530 3.84 21.54 -0.23
C PRO A 530 4.69 21.91 0.99
N ALA A 531 5.73 21.12 1.28
CA ALA A 531 6.65 21.37 2.39
C ALA A 531 7.54 22.60 2.15
N ARG A 532 8.02 22.85 0.93
CA ARG A 532 8.80 24.06 0.60
C ARG A 532 7.92 25.30 0.69
N ALA A 533 6.73 25.28 0.08
CA ALA A 533 5.82 26.41 0.11
C ALA A 533 5.41 26.79 1.55
N LEU A 534 5.21 25.79 2.42
CA LEU A 534 4.94 26.03 3.83
C LEU A 534 6.17 26.59 4.57
N LEU A 535 7.38 26.06 4.29
CA LEU A 535 8.61 26.59 4.87
C LEU A 535 8.85 28.05 4.47
N GLU A 536 8.60 28.41 3.20
CA GLU A 536 8.65 29.80 2.73
C GLU A 536 7.65 30.69 3.48
N ARG A 537 6.42 30.22 3.72
CA ARG A 537 5.42 30.97 4.50
C ARG A 537 5.81 31.17 5.96
N LEU A 538 6.45 30.18 6.58
CA LEU A 538 6.92 30.28 7.96
C LEU A 538 8.10 31.25 8.08
N VAL A 539 9.09 31.13 7.19
CA VAL A 539 10.25 32.02 7.16
C VAL A 539 9.85 33.45 6.84
N SER A 540 8.85 33.64 5.96
CA SER A 540 8.34 34.96 5.60
C SER A 540 7.34 35.55 6.60
N GLY A 541 7.08 34.90 7.74
CA GLY A 541 6.12 35.36 8.75
C GLY A 541 4.64 35.34 8.34
N ARG A 542 4.29 34.74 7.20
CA ARG A 542 2.87 34.59 6.77
C ARG A 542 2.11 33.57 7.61
N VAL A 543 2.84 32.73 8.34
CA VAL A 543 2.31 31.78 9.33
C VAL A 543 3.23 31.86 10.54
N GLU A 544 2.66 32.02 11.72
CA GLU A 544 3.42 31.99 12.97
C GLU A 544 4.07 30.61 13.18
N CYS A 545 5.32 30.59 13.64
CA CYS A 545 6.04 29.34 13.90
C CYS A 545 5.69 28.78 15.28
N SER A 546 4.43 28.39 15.47
CA SER A 546 3.91 27.77 16.70
C SER A 546 3.20 26.45 16.41
N HIS A 547 3.05 25.59 17.42
CA HIS A 547 2.31 24.34 17.25
C HIS A 547 0.83 24.61 16.94
N GLU A 548 0.27 25.64 17.56
CA GLU A 548 -1.11 26.11 17.44
C GLU A 548 -1.39 26.60 16.02
N ALA A 549 -0.53 27.46 15.47
CA ALA A 549 -0.67 27.96 14.10
C ALA A 549 -0.57 26.83 13.06
N LEU A 550 0.30 25.83 13.30
CA LEU A 550 0.39 24.66 12.44
C LEU A 550 -0.81 23.71 12.60
N ASP A 551 -1.43 23.64 13.77
CA ASP A 551 -2.63 22.82 14.02
C ASP A 551 -3.86 23.37 13.28
N ALA A 552 -3.95 24.69 13.09
CA ALA A 552 -5.02 25.35 12.33
C ALA A 552 -4.96 25.11 10.81
N LEU A 553 -3.83 24.63 10.27
CA LEU A 553 -3.68 24.31 8.85
C LEU A 553 -4.27 22.94 8.50
N GLU A 554 -4.53 22.71 7.21
CA GLU A 554 -4.94 21.38 6.72
C GLU A 554 -3.86 20.32 7.03
N GLN A 555 -4.24 19.29 7.79
CA GLN A 555 -3.31 18.28 8.30
C GLN A 555 -2.86 17.30 7.21
N THR A 556 -1.86 17.71 6.43
CA THR A 556 -1.23 16.89 5.38
C THR A 556 0.00 16.13 5.87
N GLY A 557 0.45 15.14 5.08
CA GLY A 557 1.70 14.42 5.36
C GLY A 557 2.95 15.32 5.32
N SER A 558 2.94 16.32 4.44
CA SER A 558 4.02 17.30 4.29
C SER A 558 4.12 18.25 5.48
N LEU A 559 2.98 18.74 5.98
CA LEU A 559 2.92 19.55 7.21
C LEU A 559 3.43 18.76 8.41
N ARG A 560 3.00 17.50 8.56
CA ARG A 560 3.47 16.61 9.63
C ARG A 560 4.97 16.39 9.56
N TRP A 561 5.49 16.11 8.37
CA TRP A 561 6.92 15.95 8.15
C TRP A 561 7.70 17.22 8.51
N LEU A 562 7.23 18.40 8.08
CA LEU A 562 7.86 19.69 8.37
C LEU A 562 7.83 20.02 9.87
N ARG A 563 6.70 19.83 10.54
CA ARG A 563 6.59 20.02 12.00
C ARG A 563 7.65 19.22 12.75
N HIS A 564 7.84 17.95 12.38
CA HIS A 564 8.87 17.11 12.98
C HIS A 564 10.30 17.57 12.66
N LEU A 565 10.55 18.14 11.47
CA LEU A 565 11.84 18.75 11.14
C LEU A 565 12.11 19.97 12.03
N LEU A 566 11.11 20.84 12.24
CA LEU A 566 11.24 22.03 13.08
C LEU A 566 11.50 21.69 14.56
N VAL A 567 10.85 20.64 15.07
CA VAL A 567 11.12 20.10 16.40
C VAL A 567 12.53 19.51 16.47
N ALA A 568 12.94 18.72 15.47
CA ALA A 568 14.30 18.15 15.43
C ALA A 568 15.39 19.24 15.32
N ALA A 569 15.07 20.38 14.71
CA ALA A 569 15.95 21.54 14.64
C ALA A 569 15.89 22.44 15.88
N GLY A 570 15.08 22.11 16.90
CA GLY A 570 14.94 22.92 18.12
C GLY A 570 14.18 24.25 17.94
N ILE A 571 13.51 24.44 16.80
CA ILE A 571 12.75 25.66 16.48
C ILE A 571 11.36 25.62 17.11
N LEU A 572 10.76 24.42 17.16
CA LEU A 572 9.54 24.16 17.91
C LEU A 572 9.85 23.30 19.14
N PRO A 573 9.19 23.53 20.29
CA PRO A 573 9.36 22.68 21.45
C PRO A 573 8.90 21.26 21.14
N ASP A 574 9.52 20.25 21.77
CA ASP A 574 9.05 18.87 21.59
C ASP A 574 7.63 18.73 22.15
N ARG A 575 6.75 18.18 21.33
CA ARG A 575 5.33 17.98 21.65
C ARG A 575 4.92 16.64 21.10
N ASP A 576 4.41 15.77 21.96
CA ASP A 576 3.86 14.50 21.51
C ASP A 576 2.57 14.76 20.71
N PRO A 577 2.53 14.44 19.40
CA PRO A 577 1.42 14.80 18.54
C PRO A 577 0.15 14.01 18.87
N VAL A 578 0.27 12.81 19.43
CA VAL A 578 -0.89 11.98 19.80
C VAL A 578 -1.47 12.48 21.12
N LEU A 579 -0.63 12.82 22.09
CA LEU A 579 -1.07 13.45 23.34
C LEU A 579 -1.82 14.75 23.05
N ALA A 580 -1.21 15.64 22.28
CA ALA A 580 -1.81 16.91 21.87
C ALA A 580 -3.17 16.74 21.20
N ALA A 581 -3.24 15.93 20.13
CA ALA A 581 -4.48 15.67 19.42
C ALA A 581 -5.53 14.91 20.26
N THR A 582 -5.12 14.21 21.31
CA THR A 582 -6.04 13.54 22.24
C THR A 582 -6.60 14.52 23.25
N ILE A 583 -5.78 15.45 23.76
CA ILE A 583 -6.21 16.52 24.66
C ILE A 583 -7.22 17.44 23.95
N THR A 584 -6.89 17.96 22.77
CA THR A 584 -7.79 18.83 21.98
C THR A 584 -9.12 18.14 21.71
N TRP A 585 -9.08 16.92 21.18
CA TRP A 585 -10.30 16.15 20.92
C TRP A 585 -11.14 15.92 22.19
N ALA A 586 -10.49 15.65 23.33
CA ALA A 586 -11.20 15.40 24.57
C ALA A 586 -11.84 16.68 25.12
N GLN A 587 -11.18 17.85 24.96
CA GLN A 587 -11.76 19.14 25.30
C GLN A 587 -12.99 19.44 24.44
N ASP A 588 -12.88 19.30 23.12
CA ASP A 588 -14.00 19.49 22.20
C ASP A 588 -15.16 18.53 22.53
N PHE A 589 -14.85 17.25 22.72
CA PHE A 589 -15.85 16.23 23.07
C PHE A 589 -16.63 16.60 24.35
N LEU A 590 -15.94 17.09 25.38
CA LEU A 590 -16.56 17.46 26.65
C LEU A 590 -17.32 18.80 26.60
N GLN A 591 -17.01 19.67 25.63
CA GLN A 591 -17.71 20.94 25.43
C GLN A 591 -19.10 20.74 24.82
N TYR A 592 -19.27 19.72 23.96
CA TYR A 592 -20.52 19.43 23.26
C TYR A 592 -21.42 18.39 23.96
N LEU A 593 -21.09 17.98 25.18
CA LEU A 593 -21.96 17.06 25.94
C LEU A 593 -23.21 17.80 26.47
N PRO A 594 -24.42 17.24 26.28
CA PRO A 594 -25.66 17.89 26.69
C PRO A 594 -25.86 17.93 28.21
N ASP A 595 -25.38 16.92 28.94
CA ASP A 595 -25.49 16.86 30.41
C ASP A 595 -24.30 17.58 31.09
N PRO A 596 -24.52 18.72 31.79
CA PRO A 596 -23.46 19.46 32.45
C PRO A 596 -22.84 18.71 33.65
N VAL A 597 -23.61 17.88 34.35
CA VAL A 597 -23.14 17.13 35.52
C VAL A 597 -22.24 15.99 35.08
N GLY A 598 -22.69 15.19 34.11
CA GLY A 598 -21.88 14.16 33.45
C GLY A 598 -20.63 14.75 32.80
N ALA A 599 -20.74 15.88 32.09
CA ALA A 599 -19.57 16.56 31.51
C ALA A 599 -18.53 16.93 32.56
N GLN A 600 -18.96 17.40 33.74
CA GLN A 600 -18.05 17.72 34.85
C GLN A 600 -17.40 16.46 35.44
N LEU A 601 -18.14 15.37 35.61
CA LEU A 601 -17.58 14.09 36.05
C LEU A 601 -16.51 13.58 35.07
N LEU A 602 -16.80 13.62 33.77
CA LEU A 602 -15.83 13.21 32.74
C LEU A 602 -14.62 14.14 32.69
N ARG A 603 -14.78 15.46 32.90
CA ARG A 603 -13.66 16.40 33.05
C ARG A 603 -12.74 16.00 34.22
N CYS A 604 -13.31 15.68 35.37
CA CYS A 604 -12.56 15.18 36.52
C CYS A 604 -11.86 13.85 36.21
N TYR A 605 -12.55 12.90 35.57
CA TYR A 605 -11.99 11.62 35.18
C TYR A 605 -10.82 11.77 34.20
N LEU A 606 -10.99 12.63 33.18
CA LEU A 606 -9.96 12.94 32.21
C LEU A 606 -8.73 13.55 32.90
N ARG A 607 -8.93 14.60 33.71
CA ARG A 607 -7.85 15.37 34.36
C ARG A 607 -7.06 14.52 35.35
N TRP A 608 -7.75 13.78 36.22
CA TRP A 608 -7.11 13.12 37.36
C TRP A 608 -6.73 11.67 37.11
N ARG A 609 -7.35 10.99 36.14
CA ARG A 609 -7.10 9.55 35.90
C ARG A 609 -6.49 9.25 34.54
N LEU A 610 -6.99 9.85 33.46
CA LEU A 610 -6.57 9.48 32.10
C LEU A 610 -5.33 10.25 31.62
N LEU A 611 -5.29 11.57 31.81
CA LEU A 611 -4.18 12.40 31.34
C LEU A 611 -2.84 12.19 32.07
N PRO A 612 -2.78 11.96 33.40
CA PRO A 612 -1.49 11.81 34.09
C PRO A 612 -0.66 10.67 33.51
N GLY A 613 -1.27 9.49 33.29
CA GLY A 613 -0.58 8.35 32.69
C GLY A 613 -0.18 8.57 31.23
N LEU A 614 -0.93 9.38 30.49
CA LEU A 614 -0.61 9.70 29.10
C LEU A 614 0.55 10.72 29.01
N ARG A 615 0.59 11.71 29.91
CA ARG A 615 1.66 12.71 30.03
C ARG A 615 2.98 12.08 30.48
N ALA A 616 2.95 11.30 31.57
CA ALA A 616 4.13 10.57 32.05
C ALA A 616 4.69 9.61 30.98
N ARG A 617 3.82 9.02 30.16
CA ARG A 617 4.26 8.23 29.03
C ARG A 617 4.93 9.10 27.96
N ALA A 618 4.31 10.21 27.57
CA ALA A 618 4.86 11.11 26.56
C ALA A 618 6.25 11.67 26.94
N GLU A 619 6.51 11.87 28.23
CA GLU A 619 7.82 12.29 28.76
C GLU A 619 8.92 11.24 28.51
N THR A 620 8.55 9.95 28.56
CA THR A 620 9.52 8.84 28.45
C THR A 620 9.57 8.21 27.06
N ALA A 621 8.47 8.23 26.32
CA ALA A 621 8.35 7.64 24.99
C ALA A 621 7.16 8.20 24.20
N PRO A 622 7.23 8.22 22.85
CA PRO A 622 6.12 8.66 22.03
C PRO A 622 4.83 7.86 22.31
N VAL A 623 3.71 8.57 22.44
CA VAL A 623 2.41 7.97 22.71
C VAL A 623 1.90 7.24 21.46
N PRO A 624 1.61 5.93 21.53
CA PRO A 624 1.05 5.22 20.39
C PRO A 624 -0.34 5.74 20.03
N PRO A 625 -0.69 5.85 18.73
CA PRO A 625 -2.04 6.23 18.31
C PRO A 625 -3.14 5.36 18.92
N THR A 626 -2.86 4.07 19.13
CA THR A 626 -3.76 3.13 19.80
C THR A 626 -4.11 3.55 21.23
N THR A 627 -3.16 4.14 21.96
CA THR A 627 -3.40 4.64 23.32
C THR A 627 -4.32 5.86 23.28
N GLY A 628 -4.11 6.77 22.33
CA GLY A 628 -5.04 7.87 22.07
C GLY A 628 -6.45 7.37 21.75
N TYR A 629 -6.60 6.46 20.79
CA TYR A 629 -7.91 5.86 20.46
C TYR A 629 -8.57 5.15 21.64
N ALA A 630 -7.80 4.43 22.45
CA ALA A 630 -8.32 3.76 23.65
C ALA A 630 -8.85 4.77 24.67
N LEU A 631 -8.19 5.92 24.84
CA LEU A 631 -8.69 7.00 25.69
C LEU A 631 -10.01 7.57 25.14
N ARG A 632 -10.07 7.85 23.84
CA ARG A 632 -11.30 8.35 23.19
C ARG A 632 -12.47 7.36 23.34
N ALA A 633 -12.19 6.07 23.13
CA ALA A 633 -13.17 5.01 23.31
C ALA A 633 -13.66 4.93 24.77
N ARG A 634 -12.76 5.06 25.76
CA ARG A 634 -13.15 5.12 27.17
C ARG A 634 -14.11 6.26 27.46
N LEU A 635 -13.79 7.49 27.03
CA LEU A 635 -14.69 8.63 27.26
C LEU A 635 -16.06 8.40 26.63
N LYS A 636 -16.11 7.92 25.38
CA LYS A 636 -17.38 7.59 24.71
C LYS A 636 -18.17 6.49 25.42
N HIS A 637 -17.51 5.43 25.88
CA HIS A 637 -18.18 4.34 26.58
C HIS A 637 -18.68 4.77 27.97
N VAL A 638 -17.95 5.65 28.66
CA VAL A 638 -18.42 6.24 29.93
C VAL A 638 -19.65 7.10 29.67
N THR A 639 -19.64 7.96 28.66
CA THR A 639 -20.83 8.74 28.27
C THR A 639 -22.02 7.84 27.98
N ALA A 640 -21.84 6.82 27.13
CA ALA A 640 -22.91 5.88 26.80
C ALA A 640 -23.43 5.12 28.03
N PHE A 641 -22.57 4.80 29.01
CA PHE A 641 -22.98 4.19 30.27
C PHE A 641 -23.81 5.15 31.14
N LEU A 642 -23.42 6.43 31.21
CA LEU A 642 -24.21 7.44 31.92
C LEU A 642 -25.57 7.66 31.25
N ASP A 643 -25.62 7.73 29.91
CA ASP A 643 -26.86 7.85 29.15
C ASP A 643 -27.78 6.64 29.38
N PHE A 644 -27.21 5.43 29.48
CA PHE A 644 -27.92 4.20 29.79
C PHE A 644 -28.55 4.21 31.19
N LEU A 645 -27.83 4.71 32.20
CA LEU A 645 -28.37 4.86 33.54
C LEU A 645 -29.47 5.93 33.57
N ALA A 646 -29.24 7.07 32.92
CA ALA A 646 -30.22 8.15 32.81
C ALA A 646 -31.52 7.68 32.13
N ALA A 647 -31.42 6.87 31.07
CA ALA A 647 -32.57 6.26 30.40
C ALA A 647 -33.39 5.33 31.30
N ARG A 648 -32.79 4.78 32.37
CA ARG A 648 -33.45 3.97 33.40
C ARG A 648 -33.86 4.77 34.64
N GLY A 649 -33.75 6.11 34.58
CA GLY A 649 -34.03 6.99 35.72
C GLY A 649 -33.06 6.79 36.89
N ARG A 650 -31.86 6.26 36.63
CA ARG A 650 -30.82 6.01 37.64
C ARG A 650 -29.71 7.04 37.53
N SER A 651 -29.27 7.54 38.68
CA SER A 651 -28.00 8.27 38.79
C SER A 651 -26.83 7.28 38.94
N LEU A 652 -25.60 7.79 38.83
CA LEU A 652 -24.40 6.97 39.05
C LEU A 652 -24.32 6.43 40.49
N GLU A 653 -24.76 7.23 41.47
CA GLU A 653 -24.82 6.87 42.88
C GLU A 653 -25.87 5.79 43.16
N ALA A 654 -27.00 5.84 42.45
CA ALA A 654 -28.10 4.87 42.58
C ALA A 654 -27.92 3.62 41.68
N CYS A 655 -26.75 3.44 41.07
CA CYS A 655 -26.48 2.31 40.19
C CYS A 655 -26.43 0.99 40.99
N THR A 656 -27.10 -0.04 40.48
CA THR A 656 -27.18 -1.35 41.12
C THR A 656 -26.37 -2.42 40.37
N GLN A 657 -26.18 -3.58 41.01
CA GLN A 657 -25.53 -4.74 40.37
C GLN A 657 -26.31 -5.18 39.12
N GLU A 658 -27.64 -5.13 39.16
CA GLU A 658 -28.53 -5.47 38.04
C GLU A 658 -28.30 -4.54 36.83
N ASP A 659 -28.13 -3.24 37.06
CA ASP A 659 -27.84 -2.28 35.99
C ASP A 659 -26.49 -2.57 35.30
N LEU A 660 -25.46 -2.93 36.08
CA LEU A 660 -24.14 -3.29 35.55
C LEU A 660 -24.17 -4.58 34.73
N GLU A 661 -24.93 -5.58 35.18
CA GLU A 661 -25.10 -6.85 34.48
C GLU A 661 -25.89 -6.66 33.18
N ALA A 662 -26.99 -5.89 33.23
CA ALA A 662 -27.75 -5.50 32.04
C ALA A 662 -26.86 -4.77 31.03
N TRP A 663 -26.04 -3.81 31.48
CA TRP A 663 -25.06 -3.14 30.62
C TRP A 663 -24.05 -4.12 30.00
N ALA A 664 -23.55 -5.09 30.77
CA ALA A 664 -22.58 -6.07 30.29
C ALA A 664 -23.17 -7.00 29.21
N VAL A 665 -24.45 -7.33 29.30
CA VAL A 665 -25.19 -8.12 28.31
C VAL A 665 -25.40 -7.32 27.02
N GLU A 666 -25.84 -6.07 27.15
CA GLU A 666 -26.12 -5.20 25.99
C GLU A 666 -24.85 -4.70 25.28
N HIS A 667 -23.78 -4.42 26.04
CA HIS A 667 -22.56 -3.75 25.55
C HIS A 667 -21.26 -4.50 25.90
N PRO A 668 -21.11 -5.80 25.57
CA PRO A 668 -19.98 -6.63 26.01
C PRO A 668 -18.60 -6.13 25.53
N TRP A 669 -18.53 -5.38 24.43
CA TRP A 669 -17.27 -4.80 23.91
C TRP A 669 -16.72 -3.67 24.80
N THR A 670 -17.53 -3.08 25.69
CA THR A 670 -17.10 -1.99 26.58
C THR A 670 -16.39 -2.51 27.83
N LEU A 671 -16.53 -3.80 28.15
CA LEU A 671 -16.05 -4.44 29.38
C LEU A 671 -14.53 -4.34 29.61
N GLY A 672 -13.75 -4.20 28.55
CA GLY A 672 -12.30 -4.00 28.64
C GLY A 672 -11.87 -2.55 28.89
N SER A 673 -12.78 -1.59 28.73
CA SER A 673 -12.45 -0.15 28.74
C SER A 673 -12.92 0.59 29.99
N LEU A 674 -14.05 0.18 30.55
CA LEU A 674 -14.69 0.77 31.72
C LEU A 674 -14.15 0.36 33.12
N PRO A 675 -13.36 -0.72 33.34
CA PRO A 675 -12.89 -1.07 34.69
C PRO A 675 -12.09 0.05 35.37
N SER A 676 -11.35 0.85 34.58
CA SER A 676 -10.61 1.98 35.14
C SER A 676 -11.49 3.16 35.50
N PHE A 677 -12.68 3.31 34.90
CA PHE A 677 -13.65 4.34 35.29
C PHE A 677 -14.37 3.88 36.56
N TRP A 678 -14.92 2.67 36.54
CA TRP A 678 -15.58 2.04 37.69
C TRP A 678 -14.72 2.08 38.96
N SER A 679 -13.47 1.59 38.89
CA SER A 679 -12.60 1.61 40.08
C SER A 679 -12.25 3.02 40.56
N TRP A 680 -12.30 4.02 39.68
CA TRP A 680 -12.03 5.40 40.03
C TRP A 680 -13.25 6.09 40.65
N SER A 681 -14.46 5.88 40.10
CA SER A 681 -15.71 6.44 40.64
C SER A 681 -16.06 5.80 41.99
N ALA A 682 -15.92 4.47 42.12
CA ALA A 682 -16.16 3.77 43.39
C ALA A 682 -15.24 4.27 44.52
N ARG A 683 -13.95 4.52 44.23
CA ARG A 683 -13.01 5.10 45.21
C ARG A 683 -13.36 6.53 45.63
N ARG A 684 -14.05 7.28 44.79
CA ARG A 684 -14.49 8.66 45.08
C ARG A 684 -15.83 8.72 45.82
N GLY A 685 -16.53 7.60 45.96
CA GLY A 685 -17.90 7.56 46.49
C GLY A 685 -18.96 8.00 45.48
N ASP A 686 -18.61 8.26 44.22
CA ASP A 686 -19.57 8.66 43.18
C ASP A 686 -20.46 7.47 42.71
N MET A 687 -20.10 6.24 43.11
CA MET A 687 -20.77 4.99 42.71
C MET A 687 -20.60 3.92 43.81
N PRO A 688 -21.58 3.02 44.01
CA PRO A 688 -21.46 1.92 44.97
C PRO A 688 -20.36 0.92 44.59
N GLY A 689 -19.84 0.19 45.60
CA GLY A 689 -18.85 -0.87 45.43
C GLY A 689 -19.42 -2.15 44.81
N LEU A 690 -19.73 -2.13 43.52
CA LEU A 690 -20.36 -3.24 42.79
C LEU A 690 -19.36 -4.23 42.18
N CYS A 691 -19.78 -5.45 41.87
CA CYS A 691 -18.90 -6.45 41.26
C CYS A 691 -18.79 -6.24 39.75
N TRP A 692 -17.60 -5.82 39.28
CA TRP A 692 -17.36 -5.60 37.85
C TRP A 692 -17.42 -6.91 37.03
N PRO A 693 -18.27 -6.99 35.98
CA PRO A 693 -18.41 -8.19 35.17
C PRO A 693 -17.14 -8.48 34.35
N ARG A 694 -16.67 -9.73 34.42
CA ARG A 694 -15.52 -10.19 33.62
C ARG A 694 -15.99 -10.65 32.25
N ARG A 695 -15.31 -10.17 31.21
CA ARG A 695 -15.48 -10.73 29.87
C ARG A 695 -15.02 -12.20 29.89
N PRO A 696 -15.87 -13.18 29.49
CA PRO A 696 -15.39 -14.54 29.27
C PRO A 696 -14.31 -14.50 28.17
N PRO A 697 -13.21 -15.27 28.30
CA PRO A 697 -12.16 -15.27 27.30
C PRO A 697 -12.76 -15.60 25.93
N GLU A 698 -12.51 -14.75 24.92
CA GLU A 698 -12.89 -15.05 23.53
C GLU A 698 -12.20 -16.36 23.12
N GLU A 699 -12.98 -17.39 22.84
CA GLU A 699 -12.51 -18.63 22.23
C GLU A 699 -12.08 -18.35 20.78
N GLY A 700 -10.84 -17.90 20.60
CA GLY A 700 -10.31 -17.57 19.28
C GLY A 700 -8.97 -16.82 19.26
N THR A 701 -8.22 -16.81 20.36
CA THR A 701 -7.01 -15.99 20.46
C THR A 701 -5.78 -16.72 19.91
N ALA A 702 -5.46 -16.41 18.65
CA ALA A 702 -4.16 -16.60 18.00
C ALA A 702 -3.61 -18.04 18.00
N VAL A 703 -4.02 -18.84 17.01
CA VAL A 703 -3.31 -20.09 16.67
C VAL A 703 -1.82 -19.77 16.46
N ILE A 704 -0.96 -20.43 17.23
CA ILE A 704 0.48 -20.41 17.01
C ILE A 704 0.73 -21.17 15.71
N PRO A 705 1.27 -20.52 14.66
CA PRO A 705 1.52 -21.20 13.39
C PRO A 705 2.47 -22.36 13.59
N GLY A 706 2.20 -23.49 12.94
CA GLY A 706 3.12 -24.63 12.92
C GLY A 706 4.49 -24.24 12.34
N PRO A 707 5.56 -25.01 12.65
CA PRO A 707 6.92 -24.72 12.17
C PRO A 707 6.98 -24.53 10.65
N ASP A 708 6.27 -25.36 9.88
CA ASP A 708 6.27 -25.30 8.41
C ASP A 708 5.68 -24.03 7.85
N GLN A 709 4.56 -23.55 8.43
CA GLN A 709 3.91 -22.32 8.00
C GLN A 709 4.80 -21.09 8.28
N ARG A 710 5.47 -21.08 9.43
CA ARG A 710 6.43 -20.02 9.78
C ARG A 710 7.63 -20.01 8.85
N TRP A 711 8.24 -21.17 8.59
CA TRP A 711 9.41 -21.27 7.72
C TRP A 711 9.08 -21.01 6.24
N ALA A 712 7.88 -21.38 5.77
CA ALA A 712 7.41 -21.02 4.43
C ALA A 712 7.34 -19.49 4.25
N LEU A 713 6.80 -18.76 5.23
CA LEU A 713 6.80 -17.30 5.22
C LEU A 713 8.21 -16.71 5.29
N ALA A 714 9.10 -17.29 6.11
CA ALA A 714 10.49 -16.83 6.19
C ALA A 714 11.21 -17.00 4.83
N ARG A 715 11.05 -18.13 4.15
CA ARG A 715 11.60 -18.37 2.80
C ARG A 715 11.03 -17.38 1.78
N MET A 716 9.72 -17.12 1.82
CA MET A 716 9.09 -16.12 0.95
C MET A 716 9.70 -14.71 1.17
N LEU A 717 9.94 -14.30 2.41
CA LEU A 717 10.57 -13.01 2.70
C LEU A 717 12.06 -12.97 2.31
N LEU A 718 12.79 -14.08 2.48
CA LEU A 718 14.20 -14.14 2.15
C LEU A 718 14.45 -14.18 0.63
N HIS A 719 13.61 -14.89 -0.13
CA HIS A 719 13.87 -15.19 -1.55
C HIS A 719 12.81 -14.65 -2.52
N GLY A 720 11.57 -14.45 -2.09
CA GLY A 720 10.46 -14.09 -2.97
C GLY A 720 10.64 -12.71 -3.62
N GLU A 721 10.03 -12.45 -4.77
CA GLU A 721 10.10 -11.15 -5.42
C GLU A 721 9.01 -10.17 -4.91
N GLY A 722 9.13 -8.88 -5.23
CA GLY A 722 8.08 -7.89 -4.92
C GLY A 722 7.98 -7.37 -3.48
N VAL A 723 8.71 -7.97 -2.51
CA VAL A 723 8.76 -7.47 -1.12
C VAL A 723 9.86 -6.42 -0.93
N SER A 724 9.55 -5.31 -0.24
CA SER A 724 10.51 -4.24 0.07
C SER A 724 11.58 -4.69 1.08
N ALA A 725 12.80 -4.12 1.01
CA ALA A 725 13.88 -4.47 1.94
C ALA A 725 13.47 -4.28 3.41
N ALA A 726 12.77 -3.19 3.72
CA ALA A 726 12.26 -2.93 5.06
C ALA A 726 11.29 -4.03 5.57
N ASP A 727 10.35 -4.48 4.74
CA ASP A 727 9.41 -5.53 5.17
C ASP A 727 10.10 -6.89 5.32
N ARG A 728 11.10 -7.20 4.46
CA ARG A 728 11.89 -8.43 4.56
C ARG A 728 12.66 -8.49 5.86
N VAL A 729 13.44 -7.45 6.15
CA VAL A 729 14.24 -7.38 7.38
C VAL A 729 13.33 -7.45 8.60
N ALA A 730 12.29 -6.60 8.66
CA ALA A 730 11.36 -6.60 9.79
C ALA A 730 10.63 -7.93 9.99
N GLY A 731 10.15 -8.55 8.91
CA GLY A 731 9.48 -9.84 8.99
C GLY A 731 10.43 -10.97 9.41
N CYS A 732 11.66 -10.99 8.91
CA CYS A 732 12.68 -11.96 9.32
C CYS A 732 13.09 -11.78 10.79
N LEU A 733 13.22 -10.54 11.28
CA LEU A 733 13.47 -10.27 12.70
C LEU A 733 12.35 -10.84 13.60
N VAL A 734 11.09 -10.82 13.14
CA VAL A 734 9.98 -11.43 13.88
C VAL A 734 9.99 -12.97 13.77
N LEU A 735 10.15 -13.51 12.55
CA LEU A 735 9.99 -14.94 12.27
C LEU A 735 11.17 -15.81 12.72
N ILE A 736 12.38 -15.26 12.64
CA ILE A 736 13.64 -15.98 12.89
C ILE A 736 14.17 -15.63 14.28
N TYR A 737 14.26 -14.33 14.59
CA TYR A 737 14.83 -13.86 15.86
C TYR A 737 13.77 -13.58 16.93
N GLY A 738 12.50 -13.90 16.65
CA GLY A 738 11.42 -13.74 17.61
C GLY A 738 11.34 -12.33 18.18
N GLN A 739 11.59 -11.27 17.39
CA GLN A 739 11.62 -9.88 17.87
C GLN A 739 10.24 -9.21 17.92
N ARG A 740 10.09 -8.17 18.76
CA ARG A 740 8.85 -7.38 18.84
C ARG A 740 8.94 -6.32 17.76
N LEU A 741 7.86 -6.08 17.01
CA LEU A 741 7.85 -4.99 16.03
C LEU A 741 8.14 -3.63 16.66
N ALA A 742 7.68 -3.40 17.89
CA ALA A 742 7.98 -2.19 18.64
C ALA A 742 9.48 -1.98 18.86
N ARG A 743 10.26 -3.06 19.02
CA ARG A 743 11.72 -3.00 19.15
C ARG A 743 12.40 -2.94 17.79
N CYS A 744 11.89 -3.67 16.79
CA CYS A 744 12.43 -3.63 15.42
C CYS A 744 12.46 -2.20 14.88
N VAL A 745 11.36 -1.44 15.05
CA VAL A 745 11.30 -0.05 14.57
C VAL A 745 12.22 0.91 15.33
N GLN A 746 12.69 0.53 16.52
CA GLN A 746 13.63 1.29 17.34
C GLN A 746 15.10 0.95 17.03
N LEU A 747 15.38 0.04 16.10
CA LEU A 747 16.75 -0.21 15.68
C LEU A 747 17.30 1.02 14.94
N ARG A 748 18.55 1.35 15.22
CA ARG A 748 19.33 2.41 14.57
C ARG A 748 20.22 1.85 13.47
N VAL A 749 20.74 2.71 12.60
CA VAL A 749 21.71 2.28 11.59
C VAL A 749 22.98 1.75 12.27
N ASP A 750 23.39 2.37 13.38
CA ASP A 750 24.55 1.95 14.18
C ASP A 750 24.37 0.58 14.87
N ASP A 751 23.13 0.07 14.95
CA ASP A 751 22.90 -1.30 15.44
C ASP A 751 23.28 -2.37 14.41
N VAL A 752 23.61 -1.98 13.18
CA VAL A 752 24.08 -2.87 12.11
C VAL A 752 25.57 -2.66 11.91
N LEU A 753 26.36 -3.65 12.31
CA LEU A 753 27.82 -3.61 12.25
C LEU A 753 28.30 -4.33 10.99
N LEU A 754 29.01 -3.61 10.11
CA LEU A 754 29.63 -4.17 8.91
C LEU A 754 31.07 -4.56 9.22
N GLY A 755 31.41 -5.85 9.13
CA GLY A 755 32.77 -6.33 9.35
C GLY A 755 33.71 -6.03 8.17
N GLY A 756 34.92 -5.56 8.47
CA GLY A 756 36.04 -5.43 7.53
C GLY A 756 37.08 -6.52 7.78
N GLY A 757 37.09 -7.56 6.96
CA GLY A 757 38.06 -8.66 7.01
C GLY A 757 37.91 -9.59 5.80
N GLU A 758 38.98 -10.28 5.43
CA GLU A 758 39.19 -10.96 4.13
C GLU A 758 38.24 -12.13 3.82
N SER A 759 37.40 -12.56 4.76
CA SER A 759 36.31 -13.52 4.53
C SER A 759 34.98 -12.80 4.51
N LYS A 760 34.26 -12.85 3.37
CA LYS A 760 32.91 -12.28 3.10
C LYS A 760 32.38 -11.34 4.21
N ALA A 761 32.56 -10.03 4.06
CA ALA A 761 32.05 -8.95 4.94
C ALA A 761 30.83 -9.36 5.81
N ALA A 762 31.11 -9.91 7.00
CA ALA A 762 30.10 -10.44 7.89
C ALA A 762 29.25 -9.28 8.43
N VAL A 763 27.92 -9.39 8.31
CA VAL A 763 26.97 -8.40 8.83
C VAL A 763 26.53 -8.86 10.22
N ARG A 764 26.78 -8.05 11.25
CA ARG A 764 26.28 -8.31 12.60
C ARG A 764 25.16 -7.33 12.96
N ILE A 765 24.20 -7.76 13.77
CA ILE A 765 23.11 -6.91 14.26
C ILE A 765 23.01 -6.97 15.79
N ARG A 766 22.85 -5.81 16.42
CA ARG A 766 22.71 -5.68 17.87
C ARG A 766 21.23 -5.73 18.26
N LEU A 767 20.77 -6.88 18.76
CA LEU A 767 19.41 -7.05 19.30
C LEU A 767 19.39 -7.02 20.83
N GLY A 768 20.44 -7.54 21.48
CA GLY A 768 20.76 -7.38 22.90
C GLY A 768 22.23 -6.97 23.11
N PRO A 769 22.83 -7.21 24.29
CA PRO A 769 24.21 -6.82 24.56
C PRO A 769 25.21 -7.46 23.59
N THR A 770 25.06 -8.75 23.29
CA THR A 770 25.90 -9.46 22.33
C THR A 770 25.38 -9.33 20.88
N PRO A 771 26.18 -8.78 19.93
CA PRO A 771 25.79 -8.71 18.53
C PRO A 771 25.74 -10.09 17.86
N ILE A 772 24.75 -10.31 17.00
CA ILE A 772 24.51 -11.57 16.30
C ILE A 772 25.01 -11.49 14.87
N GLU A 773 25.71 -12.51 14.39
CA GLU A 773 26.01 -12.65 12.97
C GLU A 773 24.76 -13.01 12.16
N VAL A 774 24.48 -12.22 11.14
CA VAL A 774 23.31 -12.37 10.28
C VAL A 774 23.70 -13.17 9.03
N PRO A 775 23.10 -14.34 8.79
CA PRO A 775 23.43 -15.14 7.62
C PRO A 775 22.85 -14.54 6.33
N GLU A 776 23.44 -14.91 5.18
CA GLU A 776 22.83 -14.65 3.87
C GLU A 776 21.58 -15.54 3.70
N PRO A 777 20.52 -15.04 3.05
CA PRO A 777 20.42 -13.79 2.28
C PRO A 777 19.98 -12.56 3.09
N LEU A 778 19.74 -12.69 4.40
CA LEU A 778 19.24 -11.59 5.23
C LEU A 778 20.27 -10.46 5.38
N ALA A 779 21.57 -10.81 5.46
CA ALA A 779 22.66 -9.83 5.42
C ALA A 779 22.61 -8.96 4.15
N GLY A 780 22.33 -9.56 2.98
CA GLY A 780 22.06 -8.83 1.75
C GLY A 780 20.92 -7.83 1.86
N HIS A 781 19.79 -8.22 2.44
CA HIS A 781 18.63 -7.34 2.62
C HIS A 781 18.89 -6.20 3.62
N LEU A 782 19.71 -6.43 4.66
CA LEU A 782 20.18 -5.38 5.57
C LEU A 782 21.05 -4.36 4.85
N ARG A 783 21.99 -4.82 4.01
CA ARG A 783 22.81 -3.92 3.17
C ARG A 783 21.96 -3.12 2.19
N ASP A 784 20.96 -3.76 1.57
CA ASP A 784 19.99 -3.07 0.70
C ASP A 784 19.22 -1.98 1.47
N LEU A 785 18.77 -2.27 2.70
CA LEU A 785 18.07 -1.32 3.56
C LEU A 785 18.97 -0.14 3.98
N LEU A 786 20.23 -0.40 4.33
CA LEU A 786 21.23 0.64 4.61
C LEU A 786 21.54 1.50 3.38
N ALA A 787 21.52 0.93 2.18
CA ALA A 787 21.68 1.69 0.95
C ALA A 787 20.47 2.58 0.64
N GLU A 788 19.24 2.15 0.99
CA GLU A 788 18.03 2.97 0.87
C GLU A 788 18.09 4.22 1.76
N HIS A 789 18.73 4.14 2.93
CA HIS A 789 18.97 5.29 3.84
C HIS A 789 19.79 6.41 3.22
N ARG A 790 20.76 6.08 2.37
CA ARG A 790 21.59 7.08 1.68
C ARG A 790 20.93 7.61 0.39
N GLY A 791 19.70 7.18 0.08
CA GLY A 791 18.95 7.56 -1.11
C GLY A 791 18.19 8.89 -1.00
N PRO A 792 17.61 9.42 -2.11
CA PRO A 792 16.98 10.75 -2.18
C PRO A 792 15.62 10.87 -1.48
N THR A 793 15.29 9.95 -0.56
CA THR A 793 13.98 9.95 0.11
C THR A 793 13.97 10.89 1.30
N THR A 794 12.91 11.70 1.41
CA THR A 794 12.72 12.65 2.52
C THR A 794 12.64 11.99 3.90
N ALA A 795 12.34 10.69 3.94
CA ALA A 795 12.32 9.87 5.15
C ALA A 795 13.70 9.75 5.83
N ALA A 796 14.79 9.79 5.05
CA ALA A 796 16.15 9.61 5.54
C ALA A 796 16.88 10.93 5.87
N LEU A 797 16.15 12.06 5.79
CA LEU A 797 16.75 13.39 5.91
C LEU A 797 17.27 13.75 7.30
N THR A 798 16.80 13.08 8.36
CA THR A 798 17.12 13.47 9.73
C THR A 798 17.13 12.30 10.72
N SER A 799 17.09 11.05 10.25
CA SER A 799 16.91 9.89 11.12
C SER A 799 18.05 8.89 11.01
N ASN A 800 18.68 8.59 12.15
CA ASN A 800 19.57 7.44 12.34
C ASN A 800 18.78 6.13 12.63
N TRP A 801 17.48 6.07 12.31
CA TRP A 801 16.64 4.90 12.57
C TRP A 801 16.71 3.93 11.41
N LEU A 802 16.98 2.63 11.63
CA LEU A 802 16.99 1.61 10.59
C LEU A 802 15.66 1.52 9.83
N PHE A 803 14.54 1.81 10.49
CA PHE A 803 13.21 1.93 9.87
C PHE A 803 12.67 3.36 10.00
N PRO A 804 12.98 4.27 9.07
CA PRO A 804 12.58 5.67 9.19
C PRO A 804 11.11 5.85 8.81
N SER A 805 10.47 6.83 9.45
CA SER A 805 9.11 7.23 9.10
C SER A 805 9.10 8.10 7.83
N PRO A 806 8.29 7.75 6.81
CA PRO A 806 8.20 8.57 5.60
C PRO A 806 7.42 9.87 5.82
N SER A 807 6.66 9.97 6.92
CA SER A 807 5.76 11.09 7.21
C SER A 807 6.11 11.85 8.49
N ALA A 808 7.18 11.46 9.19
CA ALA A 808 7.63 12.10 10.42
C ALA A 808 9.16 12.12 10.44
N ALA A 809 9.75 13.27 10.10
CA ALA A 809 11.19 13.46 10.09
C ALA A 809 11.80 13.12 11.47
N GLY A 810 12.98 12.51 11.50
CA GLY A 810 13.70 12.19 12.74
C GLY A 810 13.07 11.11 13.63
N ARG A 811 11.90 10.57 13.28
CA ARG A 811 11.16 9.58 14.08
C ARG A 811 11.22 8.18 13.44
N PRO A 812 11.22 7.11 14.26
CA PRO A 812 11.11 5.76 13.73
C PRO A 812 9.73 5.52 13.12
N ARG A 813 9.63 4.53 12.24
CA ARG A 813 8.36 4.10 11.67
C ARG A 813 7.44 3.59 12.77
N ALA A 814 6.16 3.95 12.70
CA ALA A 814 5.17 3.41 13.62
C ALA A 814 5.05 1.88 13.49
N ALA A 815 5.20 1.15 14.61
CA ALA A 815 5.09 -0.31 14.65
C ALA A 815 3.76 -0.82 14.06
N GLN A 816 2.66 -0.10 14.24
CA GLN A 816 1.35 -0.45 13.67
C GLN A 816 1.33 -0.33 12.13
N ALA A 817 2.04 0.63 11.55
CA ALA A 817 2.15 0.77 10.11
C ALA A 817 2.94 -0.40 9.50
N LEU A 818 4.01 -0.82 10.16
CA LEU A 818 4.79 -2.00 9.78
C LEU A 818 3.97 -3.29 9.97
N SER A 819 3.24 -3.41 11.08
CA SER A 819 2.31 -4.53 11.33
C SER A 819 1.26 -4.68 10.22
N LYS A 820 0.63 -3.58 9.79
CA LYS A 820 -0.32 -3.60 8.65
C LYS A 820 0.32 -4.06 7.34
N ARG A 821 1.59 -3.74 7.10
CA ARG A 821 2.32 -4.19 5.91
C ARG A 821 2.63 -5.68 5.98
N LEU A 822 3.12 -6.16 7.11
CA LEU A 822 3.41 -7.57 7.34
C LEU A 822 2.14 -8.45 7.35
N ALA A 823 1.02 -7.94 7.85
CA ALA A 823 -0.27 -8.64 7.81
C ALA A 823 -0.74 -8.92 6.37
N ARG A 824 -0.47 -8.02 5.42
CA ARG A 824 -0.75 -8.25 3.98
C ARG A 824 0.10 -9.36 3.36
N LEU A 825 1.20 -9.71 4.01
CA LEU A 825 2.09 -10.81 3.64
C LEU A 825 1.73 -12.11 4.38
N GLY A 826 0.63 -12.14 5.14
CA GLY A 826 0.19 -13.31 5.90
C GLY A 826 0.80 -13.43 7.30
N LEU A 827 1.63 -12.47 7.73
CA LEU A 827 2.31 -12.52 9.01
C LEU A 827 1.47 -11.86 10.11
N THR A 828 1.12 -12.63 11.13
CA THR A 828 0.54 -12.17 12.40
C THR A 828 1.65 -12.00 13.45
N PRO A 829 2.11 -10.76 13.76
CA PRO A 829 3.37 -10.57 14.49
C PRO A 829 3.38 -11.19 15.89
N ALA A 830 2.24 -11.21 16.59
CA ALA A 830 2.12 -11.79 17.91
C ALA A 830 2.28 -13.33 17.87
N SER A 831 1.50 -14.01 17.03
CA SER A 831 1.53 -15.48 16.94
C SER A 831 2.86 -16.01 16.38
N HIS A 832 3.40 -15.35 15.35
CA HIS A 832 4.67 -15.75 14.74
C HIS A 832 5.86 -15.50 15.66
N ARG A 833 5.84 -14.41 16.45
CA ARG A 833 6.83 -14.18 17.49
C ARG A 833 6.79 -15.28 18.56
N ALA A 834 5.59 -15.67 19.01
CA ALA A 834 5.43 -16.73 19.99
C ALA A 834 6.01 -18.05 19.48
N ALA A 835 5.72 -18.42 18.23
CA ALA A 835 6.28 -19.59 17.57
C ALA A 835 7.82 -19.56 17.51
N ALA A 836 8.40 -18.42 17.13
CA ALA A 836 9.86 -18.26 17.06
C ALA A 836 10.53 -18.35 18.44
N LEU A 837 9.93 -17.78 19.48
CA LEU A 837 10.49 -17.84 20.83
C LEU A 837 10.41 -19.23 21.45
N LEU A 838 9.35 -20.00 21.17
CA LEU A 838 9.26 -21.40 21.58
C LEU A 838 10.40 -22.22 20.95
N ASP A 839 10.62 -22.07 19.65
CA ASP A 839 11.66 -22.77 18.91
C ASP A 839 13.07 -22.40 19.41
N LEU A 840 13.35 -21.11 19.59
CA LEU A 840 14.64 -20.64 20.11
C LEU A 840 14.87 -21.09 21.56
N ALA A 841 13.86 -20.99 22.42
CA ALA A 841 13.99 -21.39 23.82
C ALA A 841 14.15 -22.91 24.00
N ALA A 842 13.74 -23.72 23.02
CA ALA A 842 14.03 -25.16 22.99
C ALA A 842 15.51 -25.46 22.66
N GLN A 843 16.19 -24.56 21.96
CA GLN A 843 17.53 -24.77 21.41
C GLN A 843 18.66 -24.10 22.20
N MET A 844 18.35 -23.11 23.05
CA MET A 844 19.38 -22.40 23.83
C MET A 844 18.96 -22.09 25.27
N PRO A 845 19.92 -22.00 26.21
CA PRO A 845 19.63 -21.64 27.61
C PRO A 845 18.97 -20.25 27.74
N PRO A 846 18.11 -20.03 28.77
CA PRO A 846 17.44 -18.75 28.99
C PRO A 846 18.39 -17.55 29.09
N ALA A 847 19.56 -17.72 29.70
CA ALA A 847 20.57 -16.67 29.84
C ALA A 847 21.12 -16.21 28.48
N VAL A 848 21.45 -17.16 27.60
CA VAL A 848 21.93 -16.87 26.23
C VAL A 848 20.81 -16.24 25.40
N LEU A 849 19.58 -16.74 25.51
CA LEU A 849 18.42 -16.19 24.81
C LEU A 849 18.12 -14.73 25.25
N ALA A 850 18.22 -14.47 26.55
CA ALA A 850 18.04 -13.15 27.13
C ALA A 850 19.10 -12.16 26.64
N ASP A 851 20.37 -12.58 26.65
CA ASP A 851 21.49 -11.77 26.18
C ASP A 851 21.39 -11.48 24.68
N VAL A 852 21.28 -12.52 23.85
CA VAL A 852 21.30 -12.39 22.39
C VAL A 852 20.10 -11.59 21.84
N LEU A 853 18.89 -11.83 22.34
CA LEU A 853 17.67 -11.13 21.87
C LEU A 853 17.35 -9.86 22.68
N GLY A 854 18.09 -9.62 23.76
CA GLY A 854 17.91 -8.53 24.70
C GLY A 854 16.57 -8.56 25.46
N ILE A 855 15.97 -9.72 25.69
CA ILE A 855 14.74 -9.86 26.50
C ILE A 855 15.09 -10.04 27.98
N SER A 856 14.15 -9.77 28.89
CA SER A 856 14.43 -10.02 30.32
C SER A 856 14.59 -11.51 30.61
N ILE A 857 15.45 -11.84 31.57
CA ILE A 857 15.69 -13.23 31.98
C ILE A 857 14.40 -13.94 32.38
N ALA A 858 13.53 -13.29 33.15
CA ALA A 858 12.21 -13.83 33.51
C ALA A 858 11.32 -14.13 32.29
N THR A 859 11.43 -13.34 31.22
CA THR A 859 10.71 -13.63 29.96
C THR A 859 11.32 -14.85 29.29
N ALA A 860 12.65 -14.97 29.23
CA ALA A 860 13.34 -16.11 28.62
C ALA A 860 13.04 -17.42 29.37
N GLU A 861 13.09 -17.41 30.70
CA GLU A 861 12.72 -18.54 31.57
C GLU A 861 11.27 -18.98 31.34
N HIS A 862 10.35 -18.01 31.21
CA HIS A 862 8.96 -18.32 30.89
C HIS A 862 8.81 -19.08 29.57
N TRP A 863 9.51 -18.67 28.51
CA TRP A 863 9.49 -19.36 27.21
C TRP A 863 10.21 -20.71 27.26
N ALA A 864 11.32 -20.84 27.99
CA ALA A 864 12.03 -22.10 28.16
C ALA A 864 11.18 -23.12 28.94
N HIS A 865 10.45 -22.68 29.96
CA HIS A 865 9.49 -23.54 30.68
C HIS A 865 8.33 -23.98 29.77
N LEU A 866 7.83 -23.10 28.89
CA LEU A 866 6.82 -23.47 27.90
C LEU A 866 7.36 -24.47 26.86
N ALA A 867 8.58 -24.29 26.37
CA ALA A 867 9.24 -25.20 25.44
C ALA A 867 9.61 -26.56 26.09
N GLY A 868 10.01 -26.53 27.37
CA GLY A 868 10.36 -27.72 28.15
C GLY A 868 9.17 -28.62 28.48
N ARG A 869 7.94 -28.07 28.49
CA ARG A 869 6.71 -28.87 28.66
C ARG A 869 6.47 -29.88 27.53
N ASP A 870 6.96 -29.61 26.32
CA ASP A 870 6.92 -30.58 25.21
C ASP A 870 8.00 -31.68 25.36
N ARG A 871 9.15 -31.40 25.99
CA ARG A 871 10.20 -32.40 26.30
C ARG A 871 9.80 -33.37 27.41
N ALA A 872 9.05 -32.90 28.41
CA ALA A 872 8.60 -33.74 29.52
C ALA A 872 7.63 -34.86 29.09
N CYS A 873 6.94 -34.72 27.95
CA CYS A 873 6.14 -35.80 27.35
C CYS A 873 7.00 -36.86 26.63
N TYR A 874 8.25 -36.54 26.25
CA TYR A 874 9.16 -37.48 25.59
C TYR A 874 9.99 -38.29 26.59
N LEU A 875 10.35 -37.71 27.74
CA LEU A 875 11.11 -38.38 28.80
C LEU A 875 10.26 -39.31 29.69
N SER A 876 8.93 -39.30 29.54
CA SER A 876 8.03 -40.27 30.19
C SER A 876 7.75 -41.51 29.33
N LEU A 877 8.47 -41.67 28.21
CA LEU A 877 8.37 -42.81 27.29
C LEU A 877 9.73 -43.53 27.10
N SER A 878 10.72 -43.26 27.96
CA SER A 878 12.01 -43.97 28.01
C SER A 878 12.14 -44.76 29.30
#